data_AF-A0A183UBQ1-F1
#
_entry.id   AF-A0A183UBQ1-F1
#
_cell.length_a   1.000
_cell.length_b   1.000
_cell.length_c   1.000
_cell.angle_alpha   90.00
_cell.angle_beta   90.00
_cell.angle_gamma   90.00
#
_symmetry.space_group_name_H-M   'P 1'
#
loop_
_entity.id
_entity.type
_entity.pdbx_description
1 polymer ?
#
loop_
_entity_poly.entity_id
_entity_poly.type
_entity_poly.pdbx_seq_one_letter_code
_entity_poly.pdbx_strand_id
1 'polypeptide(L)'
;MLVECSARILRLHSALRRCYPWLHMFRSSFDSKTHLPSLACSSGVSRWQRRDLCKSSDHDQSTICMTLREQLAQRDGFEWHPFKVGSHNAIVQEKVHLKFADDALGVLVISTPSFFETTYKRWLKSHWSAGETVDDVKKKVGPHPIEGFFKWKFEQIENILSPIRVVSICDFEPVKDRLPTVSLPACGHVSGAAYFYHPNHPTTGEKIYPQGLNLHPKYGGYFTFRGVIIFPDVHLPTDFKEPEPVKTLDTDAKVLEALELFNKYWMDNRYRNCGNPVEKYSALQLKYFSTEAKMSLNAVLSCALRCRLSVSSVPLSSTIFLNVEPASSGTFLRFTNTSRVFSNFVKPAYSRLFGKANAASCSSSISGSVDEKRIFDTLNQLFAERDGFEWHHFRCFGVRKYSSKRERVVFILNIYLPDIVQKDVRLRFDDDVMAIVVLNTPSFFDTTYKEWLQRQYEVGESMEHFANKIGPHPIRSFFLSRFADVEDKLTPIRAVSICDFEPLYDRLPLVSLPVCGHVSGAAYFYRVNEAIDPRTGKRKLHMGLSLHHKYGGHFSFRGVIVFPDVRLLATYKEQQPLKTLHTEEEIERALQLFNEYFFDNRYRDCGAPIERYSELQLKYFSTPPERRWSLIAHWFRN
;
A
#
# COMPACT_ATOMS: atom_id res chain seq x y z
N MET A 1 -57.51 10.77 -8.06
CA MET A 1 -57.00 12.07 -8.54
C MET A 1 -55.47 12.14 -8.46
N LEU A 2 -54.75 11.21 -9.07
CA LEU A 2 -53.30 11.26 -9.28
C LEU A 2 -52.96 10.49 -10.57
N VAL A 3 -53.80 10.69 -11.60
CA VAL A 3 -53.67 10.09 -12.94
C VAL A 3 -53.53 11.19 -14.02
N GLU A 4 -53.51 12.48 -13.65
CA GLU A 4 -53.55 13.59 -14.64
C GLU A 4 -52.30 14.49 -14.72
N CYS A 5 -51.23 14.27 -13.93
CA CYS A 5 -50.04 15.14 -14.02
C CYS A 5 -48.93 14.64 -14.96
N SER A 6 -48.96 13.39 -15.45
CA SER A 6 -47.95 12.88 -16.40
C SER A 6 -48.28 13.17 -17.87
N ALA A 7 -49.47 13.68 -18.18
CA ALA A 7 -49.95 13.92 -19.54
C ALA A 7 -49.55 15.29 -20.14
N ARG A 8 -48.84 16.14 -19.37
CA ARG A 8 -48.44 17.49 -19.83
C ARG A 8 -46.97 17.64 -20.25
N ILE A 9 -46.09 16.70 -19.90
CA ILE A 9 -44.68 16.75 -20.34
C ILE A 9 -44.48 16.04 -21.71
N LEU A 10 -45.39 15.12 -22.08
CA LEU A 10 -45.39 14.44 -23.37
C LEU A 10 -45.87 15.29 -24.57
N ARG A 11 -46.23 16.58 -24.37
CA ARG A 11 -46.71 17.48 -25.44
C ARG A 11 -45.71 18.53 -25.92
N LEU A 12 -44.48 18.54 -25.40
CA LEU A 12 -43.42 19.44 -25.88
C LEU A 12 -42.34 18.74 -26.73
N HIS A 13 -42.38 17.41 -26.87
CA HIS A 13 -41.44 16.67 -27.72
C HIS A 13 -42.01 16.18 -29.07
N SER A 14 -43.32 16.34 -29.32
CA SER A 14 -43.99 15.85 -30.54
C SER A 14 -44.15 16.88 -31.67
N ALA A 15 -43.61 18.09 -31.54
CA ALA A 15 -43.71 19.15 -32.56
C ALA A 15 -42.51 19.27 -33.53
N LEU A 16 -41.45 18.44 -33.41
CA LEU A 16 -40.27 18.50 -34.29
C LEU A 16 -40.04 17.22 -35.14
N ARG A 17 -41.04 16.33 -35.25
CA ARG A 17 -41.00 15.13 -36.12
C ARG A 17 -42.02 15.13 -37.25
N ARG A 18 -42.39 16.31 -37.77
CA ARG A 18 -43.27 16.44 -38.94
C ARG A 18 -42.55 17.15 -40.10
N CYS A 19 -41.47 16.57 -40.58
CA CYS A 19 -41.00 16.79 -41.95
C CYS A 19 -40.57 15.45 -42.55
N TYR A 20 -41.30 15.04 -43.59
CA TYR A 20 -41.16 13.85 -44.46
C TYR A 20 -41.79 12.52 -44.03
N PRO A 21 -42.72 12.04 -44.87
CA PRO A 21 -42.78 10.62 -45.16
C PRO A 21 -43.07 10.36 -46.66
N TRP A 22 -42.13 9.77 -47.40
CA TRP A 22 -42.43 8.81 -48.48
C TRP A 22 -41.25 7.83 -48.61
N LEU A 23 -41.46 6.63 -48.11
CA LEU A 23 -40.72 5.41 -48.46
C LEU A 23 -41.39 4.81 -49.71
N HIS A 24 -40.62 4.28 -50.67
CA HIS A 24 -40.47 2.82 -50.88
C HIS A 24 -39.88 2.46 -52.26
N MET A 25 -38.83 1.63 -52.20
CA MET A 25 -38.60 0.42 -52.99
C MET A 25 -37.99 0.44 -54.41
N PHE A 26 -36.87 -0.31 -54.48
CA PHE A 26 -36.35 -1.17 -55.55
C PHE A 26 -35.60 -0.56 -56.75
N ARG A 27 -34.26 -0.67 -56.73
CA ARG A 27 -33.45 -1.68 -57.46
C ARG A 27 -31.97 -1.25 -57.43
N SER A 28 -31.11 -2.09 -56.86
CA SER A 28 -30.12 -2.92 -57.57
C SER A 28 -28.88 -2.17 -58.06
N SER A 29 -27.74 -2.64 -57.55
CA SER A 29 -26.49 -2.86 -58.28
C SER A 29 -25.56 -1.68 -58.63
N PHE A 30 -24.28 -1.95 -58.36
CA PHE A 30 -23.02 -1.36 -58.83
C PHE A 30 -22.40 -0.16 -58.08
N ASP A 31 -21.37 -0.53 -57.29
CA ASP A 31 -19.99 -0.03 -57.27
C ASP A 31 -19.72 1.48 -57.25
N SER A 32 -19.00 1.94 -56.22
CA SER A 32 -17.54 2.03 -56.33
C SER A 32 -16.88 2.59 -55.07
N LYS A 33 -15.65 2.13 -54.87
CA LYS A 33 -14.74 2.34 -53.77
C LYS A 33 -14.36 3.81 -53.58
N THR A 34 -14.32 4.26 -52.32
CA THR A 34 -13.21 5.08 -51.81
C THR A 34 -12.99 4.78 -50.33
N HIS A 35 -11.86 4.15 -50.04
CA HIS A 35 -11.36 3.85 -48.69
C HIS A 35 -10.92 5.14 -47.97
N LEU A 36 -11.43 5.34 -46.76
CA LEU A 36 -10.78 6.10 -45.70
C LEU A 36 -11.08 5.37 -44.37
N PRO A 37 -10.11 4.68 -43.75
CA PRO A 37 -10.36 3.97 -42.51
C PRO A 37 -10.34 4.96 -41.34
N SER A 38 -11.52 5.30 -40.82
CA SER A 38 -11.61 5.84 -39.46
C SER A 38 -11.26 4.73 -38.48
N LEU A 39 -10.19 4.92 -37.70
CA LEU A 39 -9.76 4.04 -36.62
C LEU A 39 -10.86 3.87 -35.56
N ALA A 40 -11.71 2.88 -35.74
CA ALA A 40 -12.63 2.36 -34.73
C ALA A 40 -11.88 1.37 -33.84
N CYS A 41 -11.13 1.86 -32.85
CA CYS A 41 -10.58 1.03 -31.79
C CYS A 41 -11.44 1.18 -30.52
N SER A 42 -12.67 0.68 -30.58
CA SER A 42 -13.52 0.47 -29.39
C SER A 42 -13.69 -1.04 -29.18
N SER A 43 -12.95 -1.58 -28.23
CA SER A 43 -13.17 -2.84 -27.49
C SER A 43 -14.33 -3.73 -27.99
N GLY A 44 -14.04 -4.62 -28.93
CA GLY A 44 -14.98 -5.68 -29.32
C GLY A 44 -15.31 -6.61 -28.14
N VAL A 45 -14.31 -6.97 -27.33
CA VAL A 45 -14.38 -8.03 -26.32
C VAL A 45 -15.44 -7.77 -25.22
N SER A 46 -15.48 -6.58 -24.61
CA SER A 46 -16.44 -6.23 -23.55
C SER A 46 -17.88 -6.01 -24.04
N ARG A 47 -18.09 -5.94 -25.37
CA ARG A 47 -19.41 -5.81 -26.00
C ARG A 47 -20.06 -7.16 -26.28
N TRP A 48 -19.27 -8.22 -26.44
CA TRP A 48 -19.77 -9.56 -26.76
C TRP A 48 -20.43 -10.26 -25.58
N GLN A 49 -19.89 -10.14 -24.36
CA GLN A 49 -20.32 -10.98 -23.22
C GLN A 49 -21.53 -10.45 -22.46
N ARG A 50 -21.70 -9.11 -22.42
CA ARG A 50 -22.99 -8.50 -22.06
C ARG A 50 -24.12 -8.94 -22.98
N ARG A 51 -23.86 -9.66 -24.09
CA ARG A 51 -24.92 -10.19 -24.93
C ARG A 51 -25.32 -11.61 -24.55
N ASP A 52 -24.44 -12.45 -24.01
CA ASP A 52 -24.77 -13.88 -23.84
C ASP A 52 -25.62 -14.14 -22.58
N LEU A 53 -25.33 -13.48 -21.45
CA LEU A 53 -26.24 -13.51 -20.29
C LEU A 53 -27.63 -12.91 -20.62
N CYS A 54 -27.67 -12.01 -21.61
CA CYS A 54 -28.86 -11.24 -21.98
C CYS A 54 -29.58 -11.78 -23.22
N LYS A 55 -29.12 -12.91 -23.75
CA LYS A 55 -29.82 -13.74 -24.74
C LYS A 55 -30.50 -14.94 -24.09
N SER A 56 -30.28 -15.16 -22.78
CA SER A 56 -30.87 -16.26 -22.05
C SER A 56 -32.39 -16.18 -22.08
N SER A 57 -33.05 -17.31 -22.30
CA SER A 57 -34.51 -17.45 -22.15
C SER A 57 -34.94 -17.55 -20.69
N ASP A 58 -33.98 -17.67 -19.77
CA ASP A 58 -34.20 -17.69 -18.33
C ASP A 58 -34.61 -16.29 -17.83
N HIS A 59 -35.75 -16.23 -17.14
CA HIS A 59 -36.34 -14.99 -16.64
C HIS A 59 -35.43 -14.28 -15.62
N ASP A 60 -34.77 -15.05 -14.75
CA ASP A 60 -33.93 -14.51 -13.69
C ASP A 60 -32.62 -13.97 -14.28
N GLN A 61 -32.00 -14.70 -15.21
CA GLN A 61 -30.80 -14.20 -15.91
C GLN A 61 -31.07 -12.91 -16.70
N SER A 62 -32.23 -12.82 -17.36
CA SER A 62 -32.65 -11.61 -18.07
C SER A 62 -32.83 -10.43 -17.11
N THR A 63 -33.53 -10.66 -15.99
CA THR A 63 -33.76 -9.66 -14.94
C THR A 63 -32.45 -9.19 -14.30
N ILE A 64 -31.55 -10.12 -13.97
CA ILE A 64 -30.20 -9.83 -13.48
C ILE A 64 -29.44 -8.97 -14.49
N CYS A 65 -29.41 -9.37 -15.75
CA CYS A 65 -28.73 -8.60 -16.79
C CYS A 65 -29.26 -7.17 -16.88
N MET A 66 -30.58 -6.97 -16.91
CA MET A 66 -31.18 -5.64 -17.00
C MET A 66 -30.80 -4.78 -15.80
N THR A 67 -30.95 -5.32 -14.59
CA THR A 67 -30.58 -4.62 -13.35
C THR A 67 -29.10 -4.24 -13.33
N LEU A 68 -28.19 -5.15 -13.70
CA LEU A 68 -26.75 -4.86 -13.73
C LEU A 68 -26.40 -3.84 -14.82
N ARG A 69 -27.06 -3.86 -15.98
CA ARG A 69 -26.87 -2.84 -17.03
C ARG A 69 -27.26 -1.45 -16.57
N GLU A 70 -28.31 -1.34 -15.77
CA GLU A 70 -28.78 -0.07 -15.23
C GLU A 70 -27.97 0.40 -14.03
N GLN A 71 -27.77 -0.48 -13.05
CA GLN A 71 -27.12 -0.15 -11.78
C GLN A 71 -25.60 -0.03 -11.91
N LEU A 72 -24.97 -0.82 -12.77
CA LEU A 72 -23.52 -0.86 -12.98
C LEU A 72 -23.17 -0.47 -14.42
N ALA A 73 -23.75 0.63 -14.90
CA ALA A 73 -23.56 1.10 -16.25
C ALA A 73 -22.13 1.63 -16.50
N GLN A 74 -21.61 1.41 -17.70
CA GLN A 74 -20.28 1.89 -18.11
C GLN A 74 -20.14 3.41 -18.10
N ARG A 75 -21.22 4.13 -18.42
CA ARG A 75 -21.28 5.61 -18.32
C ARG A 75 -21.07 6.12 -16.89
N ASP A 76 -21.39 5.29 -15.91
CA ASP A 76 -21.23 5.57 -14.47
C ASP A 76 -19.89 5.03 -13.93
N GLY A 77 -19.03 4.56 -14.84
CA GLY A 77 -17.67 4.15 -14.55
C GLY A 77 -17.52 2.73 -14.01
N PHE A 78 -18.50 1.86 -14.23
CA PHE A 78 -18.43 0.46 -13.85
C PHE A 78 -18.23 -0.45 -15.06
N GLU A 79 -17.55 -1.57 -14.86
CA GLU A 79 -17.71 -2.73 -15.72
C GLU A 79 -18.03 -3.95 -14.86
N TRP A 80 -18.74 -4.89 -15.44
CA TRP A 80 -19.08 -6.15 -14.79
C TRP A 80 -18.90 -7.31 -15.77
N HIS A 81 -18.42 -8.43 -15.25
CA HIS A 81 -17.96 -9.57 -16.04
C HIS A 81 -18.47 -10.89 -15.42
N PRO A 82 -19.34 -11.64 -16.13
CA PRO A 82 -19.85 -12.90 -15.62
C PRO A 82 -18.81 -14.02 -15.68
N PHE A 83 -18.85 -14.95 -14.73
CA PHE A 83 -18.01 -16.15 -14.66
C PHE A 83 -18.75 -17.27 -13.92
N LYS A 84 -18.33 -18.51 -14.14
CA LYS A 84 -18.76 -19.68 -13.35
C LYS A 84 -17.94 -19.77 -12.07
N VAL A 85 -18.60 -20.04 -10.94
CA VAL A 85 -17.92 -20.23 -9.66
C VAL A 85 -16.83 -21.31 -9.74
N GLY A 86 -17.09 -22.40 -10.47
CA GLY A 86 -16.15 -23.49 -10.71
C GLY A 86 -14.87 -23.04 -11.43
N SER A 87 -14.97 -22.10 -12.38
CA SER A 87 -13.81 -21.54 -13.08
C SER A 87 -12.87 -20.80 -12.12
N HIS A 88 -13.41 -20.05 -11.15
CA HIS A 88 -12.62 -19.44 -10.08
C HIS A 88 -12.00 -20.50 -9.17
N ASN A 89 -12.79 -21.47 -8.71
CA ASN A 89 -12.33 -22.51 -7.79
C ASN A 89 -11.22 -23.38 -8.41
N ALA A 90 -11.24 -23.58 -9.73
CA ALA A 90 -10.23 -24.35 -10.45
C ALA A 90 -8.81 -23.76 -10.41
N ILE A 91 -8.66 -22.44 -10.19
CA ILE A 91 -7.35 -21.76 -10.21
C ILE A 91 -6.89 -21.24 -8.85
N VAL A 92 -7.68 -21.44 -7.80
CA VAL A 92 -7.35 -21.01 -6.43
C VAL A 92 -7.22 -22.20 -5.50
N GLN A 93 -6.51 -22.00 -4.40
CA GLN A 93 -6.40 -23.02 -3.35
C GLN A 93 -7.77 -23.30 -2.70
N GLU A 94 -7.98 -24.54 -2.27
CA GLU A 94 -9.24 -25.05 -1.69
C GLU A 94 -9.82 -24.16 -0.59
N LYS A 95 -8.96 -23.58 0.26
CA LYS A 95 -9.39 -22.71 1.36
C LYS A 95 -10.01 -21.37 0.91
N VAL A 96 -9.82 -21.00 -0.35
CA VAL A 96 -10.38 -19.78 -0.97
C VAL A 96 -11.52 -20.15 -1.92
N HIS A 97 -11.95 -21.41 -1.95
CA HIS A 97 -13.09 -21.83 -2.77
C HIS A 97 -14.37 -21.16 -2.32
N LEU A 98 -15.11 -20.66 -3.30
CA LEU A 98 -16.47 -20.20 -3.13
C LEU A 98 -17.36 -21.45 -2.98
N LYS A 99 -18.08 -21.54 -1.86
CA LYS A 99 -18.90 -22.70 -1.49
C LYS A 99 -20.28 -22.66 -2.13
N PHE A 100 -20.32 -22.57 -3.45
CA PHE A 100 -21.53 -22.60 -4.29
C PHE A 100 -21.35 -23.66 -5.39
N ALA A 101 -22.42 -23.96 -6.14
CA ALA A 101 -22.35 -24.87 -7.28
C ALA A 101 -21.37 -24.35 -8.33
N ASP A 102 -20.64 -25.24 -9.00
CA ASP A 102 -19.60 -24.85 -9.97
C ASP A 102 -20.16 -24.05 -11.15
N ASP A 103 -21.39 -24.34 -11.56
CA ASP A 103 -22.11 -23.65 -12.63
C ASP A 103 -22.89 -22.42 -12.15
N ALA A 104 -22.86 -22.09 -10.85
CA ALA A 104 -23.52 -20.90 -10.33
C ALA A 104 -22.91 -19.62 -10.94
N LEU A 105 -23.79 -18.65 -11.22
CA LEU A 105 -23.41 -17.36 -11.78
C LEU A 105 -22.68 -16.49 -10.75
N GLY A 106 -21.42 -16.19 -11.02
CA GLY A 106 -20.67 -15.10 -10.40
C GLY A 106 -20.56 -13.90 -11.34
N VAL A 107 -20.61 -12.69 -10.79
CA VAL A 107 -20.36 -11.45 -11.53
C VAL A 107 -19.29 -10.65 -10.83
N LEU A 108 -18.14 -10.47 -11.48
CA LEU A 108 -17.10 -9.57 -11.02
C LEU A 108 -17.49 -8.13 -11.33
N VAL A 109 -17.30 -7.21 -10.38
CA VAL A 109 -17.52 -5.77 -10.57
C VAL A 109 -16.21 -5.01 -10.44
N ILE A 110 -15.92 -4.14 -11.40
CA ILE A 110 -14.77 -3.23 -11.36
C ILE A 110 -15.19 -1.78 -11.47
N SER A 111 -14.43 -0.89 -10.81
CA SER A 111 -14.50 0.56 -11.05
C SER A 111 -13.39 0.99 -12.00
N THR A 112 -13.77 1.73 -13.02
CA THR A 112 -12.90 2.33 -14.03
C THR A 112 -12.48 3.76 -13.63
N PRO A 113 -11.60 4.45 -14.37
CA PRO A 113 -11.25 5.85 -14.08
C PRO A 113 -12.47 6.77 -13.96
N SER A 114 -13.48 6.58 -14.82
CA SER A 114 -14.66 7.43 -14.86
C SER A 114 -15.48 7.40 -13.56
N PHE A 115 -15.46 6.28 -12.81
CA PHE A 115 -16.26 6.10 -11.59
C PHE A 115 -16.05 7.26 -10.60
N PHE A 116 -14.80 7.64 -10.40
CA PHE A 116 -14.45 8.67 -9.41
C PHE A 116 -14.99 10.04 -9.82
N GLU A 117 -14.79 10.39 -11.08
CA GLU A 117 -15.12 11.69 -11.65
C GLU A 117 -16.63 11.88 -11.82
N THR A 118 -17.36 10.83 -12.21
CA THR A 118 -18.78 10.93 -12.54
C THR A 118 -19.68 10.51 -11.37
N THR A 119 -19.50 9.30 -10.87
CA THR A 119 -20.44 8.67 -9.93
C THR A 119 -20.11 9.01 -8.49
N TYR A 120 -18.86 8.81 -8.09
CA TYR A 120 -18.44 8.98 -6.71
C TYR A 120 -18.57 10.45 -6.26
N LYS A 121 -18.10 11.39 -7.08
CA LYS A 121 -18.30 12.83 -6.82
C LYS A 121 -19.77 13.21 -6.72
N ARG A 122 -20.65 12.64 -7.56
CA ARG A 122 -22.09 12.92 -7.52
C ARG A 122 -22.73 12.38 -6.24
N TRP A 123 -22.33 11.18 -5.83
CA TRP A 123 -22.77 10.59 -4.58
C TRP A 123 -22.29 11.38 -3.35
N LEU A 124 -21.04 11.84 -3.32
CA LEU A 124 -20.57 12.73 -2.24
C LEU A 124 -21.38 14.04 -2.21
N LYS A 125 -21.69 14.61 -3.38
CA LYS A 125 -22.53 15.81 -3.50
C LYS A 125 -23.96 15.59 -3.02
N SER A 126 -24.53 14.39 -3.14
CA SER A 126 -25.90 14.12 -2.68
C SER A 126 -26.01 14.09 -1.15
N HIS A 127 -24.89 13.95 -0.43
CA HIS A 127 -24.85 14.01 1.04
C HIS A 127 -24.67 15.44 1.57
N TRP A 128 -24.59 16.43 0.67
CA TRP A 128 -24.37 17.83 1.00
C TRP A 128 -25.68 18.61 1.06
N SER A 129 -25.96 19.26 2.18
CA SER A 129 -27.08 20.21 2.33
C SER A 129 -26.61 21.67 2.33
N ALA A 130 -27.50 22.61 2.03
CA ALA A 130 -27.18 24.04 2.08
C ALA A 130 -26.78 24.46 3.51
N GLY A 131 -25.68 25.19 3.64
CA GLY A 131 -25.14 25.64 4.94
C GLY A 131 -24.23 24.65 5.66
N GLU A 132 -24.08 23.42 5.17
CA GLU A 132 -23.18 22.43 5.78
C GLU A 132 -21.72 22.70 5.45
N THR A 133 -20.83 22.31 6.37
CA THR A 133 -19.38 22.33 6.16
C THR A 133 -18.88 21.01 5.60
N VAL A 134 -17.61 21.01 5.15
CA VAL A 134 -16.93 19.79 4.71
C VAL A 134 -16.94 18.72 5.80
N ASP A 135 -16.73 19.11 7.06
CA ASP A 135 -16.69 18.18 8.19
C ASP A 135 -18.05 17.56 8.51
N ASP A 136 -19.14 18.27 8.24
CA ASP A 136 -20.50 17.72 8.40
C ASP A 136 -20.76 16.60 7.40
N VAL A 137 -20.34 16.78 6.15
CA VAL A 137 -20.43 15.72 5.14
C VAL A 137 -19.53 14.55 5.50
N LYS A 138 -18.31 14.78 6.03
CA LYS A 138 -17.46 13.68 6.52
C LYS A 138 -18.14 12.84 7.59
N LYS A 139 -18.85 13.48 8.53
CA LYS A 139 -19.59 12.76 9.57
C LYS A 139 -20.70 11.89 8.99
N LYS A 140 -21.38 12.36 7.94
CA LYS A 140 -22.45 11.61 7.26
C LYS A 140 -21.94 10.40 6.48
N VAL A 141 -20.89 10.58 5.68
CA VAL A 141 -20.37 9.50 4.80
C VAL A 141 -19.39 8.56 5.53
N GLY A 142 -18.93 8.96 6.71
CA GLY A 142 -18.02 8.20 7.54
C GLY A 142 -16.57 8.22 7.07
N PRO A 143 -15.68 7.50 7.79
CA PRO A 143 -14.25 7.48 7.52
C PRO A 143 -13.86 6.71 6.24
N HIS A 144 -14.73 5.82 5.75
CA HIS A 144 -14.49 4.97 4.58
C HIS A 144 -15.57 5.19 3.50
N PRO A 145 -15.65 6.38 2.89
CA PRO A 145 -16.78 6.75 2.04
C PRO A 145 -16.88 5.94 0.74
N ILE A 146 -15.77 5.38 0.22
CA ILE A 146 -15.82 4.46 -0.92
C ILE A 146 -16.44 3.13 -0.51
N GLU A 147 -16.05 2.58 0.64
CA GLU A 147 -16.64 1.34 1.16
C GLU A 147 -18.13 1.54 1.43
N GLY A 148 -18.50 2.67 2.06
CA GLY A 148 -19.89 3.05 2.27
C GLY A 148 -20.70 3.14 0.98
N PHE A 149 -20.12 3.73 -0.08
CA PHE A 149 -20.75 3.77 -1.40
C PHE A 149 -21.02 2.36 -1.95
N PHE A 150 -20.02 1.46 -1.91
CA PHE A 150 -20.17 0.12 -2.50
C PHE A 150 -21.10 -0.78 -1.70
N LYS A 151 -21.08 -0.70 -0.36
CA LYS A 151 -22.08 -1.37 0.50
C LYS A 151 -23.49 -0.96 0.11
N TRP A 152 -23.76 0.36 0.12
CA TRP A 152 -25.05 0.90 -0.29
C TRP A 152 -25.43 0.44 -1.70
N LYS A 153 -24.50 0.51 -2.66
CA LYS A 153 -24.77 0.18 -4.06
C LYS A 153 -25.12 -1.29 -4.26
N PHE A 154 -24.42 -2.20 -3.58
CA PHE A 154 -24.70 -3.63 -3.65
C PHE A 154 -26.01 -3.98 -2.93
N GLU A 155 -26.27 -3.39 -1.76
CA GLU A 155 -27.58 -3.52 -1.08
C GLU A 155 -28.74 -3.06 -1.97
N GLN A 156 -28.59 -1.98 -2.76
CA GLN A 156 -29.63 -1.57 -3.72
C GLN A 156 -29.86 -2.62 -4.81
N ILE A 157 -28.80 -3.25 -5.33
CA ILE A 157 -28.91 -4.31 -6.33
C ILE A 157 -29.62 -5.53 -5.73
N GLU A 158 -29.25 -5.94 -4.52
CA GLU A 158 -29.89 -7.03 -3.78
C GLU A 158 -31.39 -6.77 -3.56
N ASN A 159 -31.76 -5.55 -3.17
CA ASN A 159 -33.16 -5.17 -2.97
C ASN A 159 -33.97 -5.17 -4.26
N ILE A 160 -33.40 -4.70 -5.38
CA ILE A 160 -34.08 -4.68 -6.69
C ILE A 160 -34.28 -6.11 -7.22
N LEU A 161 -33.35 -7.01 -6.96
CA LEU A 161 -33.38 -8.38 -7.47
C LEU A 161 -34.20 -9.33 -6.59
N SER A 162 -34.62 -8.93 -5.39
CA SER A 162 -35.50 -9.73 -4.54
C SER A 162 -36.77 -10.16 -5.29
N PRO A 163 -37.15 -11.47 -5.27
CA PRO A 163 -36.68 -12.51 -4.35
C PRO A 163 -35.47 -13.34 -4.81
N ILE A 164 -34.83 -13.01 -5.93
CA ILE A 164 -33.63 -13.71 -6.39
C ILE A 164 -32.55 -13.61 -5.30
N ARG A 165 -32.00 -14.76 -4.89
CA ARG A 165 -30.96 -14.81 -3.87
C ARG A 165 -29.66 -14.22 -4.41
N VAL A 166 -29.14 -13.24 -3.69
CA VAL A 166 -27.88 -12.55 -4.03
C VAL A 166 -26.93 -12.63 -2.85
N VAL A 167 -25.65 -12.87 -3.13
CA VAL A 167 -24.56 -12.80 -2.15
C VAL A 167 -23.46 -11.91 -2.69
N SER A 168 -23.27 -10.75 -2.07
CA SER A 168 -22.21 -9.81 -2.45
C SER A 168 -20.98 -9.95 -1.55
N ILE A 169 -19.78 -9.94 -2.14
CA ILE A 169 -18.50 -9.97 -1.42
C ILE A 169 -17.63 -8.84 -1.96
N CYS A 170 -17.30 -7.86 -1.11
CA CYS A 170 -16.54 -6.68 -1.51
C CYS A 170 -15.02 -6.84 -1.34
N ASP A 171 -14.23 -5.99 -2.00
CA ASP A 171 -12.76 -5.97 -1.92
C ASP A 171 -12.23 -5.62 -0.52
N PHE A 172 -13.04 -4.93 0.29
CA PHE A 172 -12.72 -4.54 1.66
C PHE A 172 -13.24 -5.53 2.73
N GLU A 173 -13.78 -6.69 2.33
CA GLU A 173 -14.23 -7.68 3.31
C GLU A 173 -13.07 -8.15 4.20
N PRO A 174 -13.29 -8.30 5.52
CA PRO A 174 -12.25 -8.72 6.43
C PRO A 174 -11.82 -10.15 6.11
N VAL A 175 -10.58 -10.28 5.70
CA VAL A 175 -9.86 -11.55 5.57
C VAL A 175 -9.92 -12.32 6.89
N LYS A 176 -10.51 -13.52 6.85
CA LYS A 176 -10.56 -14.48 7.96
C LYS A 176 -9.38 -15.45 7.83
N ASP A 177 -8.70 -15.74 8.93
CA ASP A 177 -7.55 -16.66 8.96
C ASP A 177 -6.47 -16.37 7.89
N ARG A 178 -6.28 -15.09 7.56
CA ARG A 178 -5.34 -14.60 6.53
C ARG A 178 -5.67 -14.97 5.09
N LEU A 179 -6.85 -15.51 4.83
CA LEU A 179 -7.35 -15.76 3.49
C LEU A 179 -8.52 -14.84 3.12
N PRO A 180 -8.50 -14.23 1.93
CA PRO A 180 -9.66 -13.50 1.47
C PRO A 180 -10.83 -14.46 1.25
N THR A 181 -12.04 -13.98 1.50
CA THR A 181 -13.28 -14.74 1.23
C THR A 181 -13.39 -15.14 -0.24
N VAL A 182 -12.80 -14.34 -1.14
CA VAL A 182 -12.75 -14.56 -2.58
C VAL A 182 -11.45 -13.98 -3.16
N SER A 183 -10.86 -14.61 -4.17
CA SER A 183 -9.72 -14.05 -4.89
C SER A 183 -10.20 -13.20 -6.07
N LEU A 184 -10.34 -11.89 -5.87
CA LEU A 184 -10.71 -10.96 -6.94
C LEU A 184 -9.70 -10.95 -8.12
N PRO A 185 -8.37 -11.07 -7.91
CA PRO A 185 -7.43 -11.29 -9.01
C PRO A 185 -7.74 -12.50 -9.88
N ALA A 186 -8.14 -13.62 -9.26
CA ALA A 186 -8.55 -14.84 -9.95
C ALA A 186 -9.86 -14.61 -10.70
N CYS A 187 -10.88 -14.00 -10.06
CA CYS A 187 -12.12 -13.61 -10.74
C CYS A 187 -11.84 -12.72 -11.95
N GLY A 188 -10.93 -11.75 -11.83
CA GLY A 188 -10.51 -10.88 -12.93
C GLY A 188 -9.89 -11.63 -14.10
N HIS A 189 -9.09 -12.65 -13.80
CA HIS A 189 -8.48 -13.51 -14.81
C HIS A 189 -9.50 -14.41 -15.50
N VAL A 190 -10.27 -15.19 -14.73
CA VAL A 190 -11.18 -16.20 -15.28
C VAL A 190 -12.38 -15.59 -15.98
N SER A 191 -12.85 -14.41 -15.57
CA SER A 191 -13.89 -13.66 -16.29
C SER A 191 -13.35 -12.94 -17.54
N GLY A 192 -12.04 -12.99 -17.76
CA GLY A 192 -11.25 -12.29 -18.76
C GLY A 192 -11.30 -10.76 -18.71
N ALA A 193 -11.72 -10.20 -17.57
CA ALA A 193 -11.67 -8.76 -17.32
C ALA A 193 -10.23 -8.22 -17.34
N ALA A 194 -9.29 -8.91 -16.70
CA ALA A 194 -7.91 -8.47 -16.60
C ALA A 194 -6.94 -9.65 -16.46
N TYR A 195 -5.88 -9.65 -17.26
CA TYR A 195 -4.87 -10.70 -17.19
C TYR A 195 -4.07 -10.59 -15.89
N PHE A 196 -3.77 -11.73 -15.28
CA PHE A 196 -3.08 -11.84 -13.99
C PHE A 196 -1.65 -12.28 -14.24
N TYR A 197 -0.70 -11.40 -13.95
CA TYR A 197 0.72 -11.71 -13.97
C TYR A 197 1.10 -12.28 -12.62
N HIS A 198 1.49 -13.55 -12.62
CA HIS A 198 1.83 -14.28 -11.42
C HIS A 198 3.09 -13.67 -10.75
N PRO A 199 3.18 -13.64 -9.41
CA PRO A 199 4.39 -13.18 -8.70
C PRO A 199 5.65 -14.03 -8.93
N ASN A 200 5.56 -15.04 -9.79
CA ASN A 200 6.66 -15.94 -10.09
C ASN A 200 7.39 -15.46 -11.33
N HIS A 201 8.69 -15.73 -11.39
CA HIS A 201 9.49 -15.48 -12.56
C HIS A 201 8.89 -16.25 -13.74
N PRO A 202 8.59 -15.60 -14.88
CA PRO A 202 7.90 -16.25 -16.01
C PRO A 202 8.61 -17.50 -16.54
N THR A 203 9.95 -17.48 -16.57
CA THR A 203 10.77 -18.59 -17.05
C THR A 203 11.06 -19.67 -15.99
N THR A 204 11.49 -19.28 -14.77
CA THR A 204 11.94 -20.26 -13.76
C THR A 204 10.82 -20.78 -12.87
N GLY A 205 9.67 -20.09 -12.83
CA GLY A 205 8.55 -20.42 -11.95
C GLY A 205 8.82 -20.10 -10.47
N GLU A 206 9.98 -19.57 -10.12
CA GLU A 206 10.33 -19.19 -8.75
C GLU A 206 9.53 -17.97 -8.31
N LYS A 207 9.00 -17.99 -7.07
CA LYS A 207 8.31 -16.83 -6.51
C LYS A 207 9.32 -15.72 -6.20
N ILE A 208 9.23 -14.61 -6.93
CA ILE A 208 10.16 -13.47 -6.83
C ILE A 208 9.54 -12.24 -6.15
N TYR A 209 8.20 -12.14 -6.16
CA TYR A 209 7.46 -11.06 -5.53
C TYR A 209 6.35 -11.58 -4.61
N PRO A 210 5.86 -10.78 -3.65
CA PRO A 210 4.74 -11.21 -2.80
C PRO A 210 3.43 -11.35 -3.57
N GLN A 211 3.11 -10.33 -4.38
CA GLN A 211 1.82 -10.16 -5.01
C GLN A 211 1.95 -10.19 -6.53
N GLY A 212 1.00 -10.86 -7.16
CA GLY A 212 0.79 -10.73 -8.60
C GLY A 212 0.08 -9.43 -8.94
N LEU A 213 0.02 -9.13 -10.23
CA LEU A 213 -0.55 -7.89 -10.75
C LEU A 213 -1.59 -8.21 -11.82
N ASN A 214 -2.80 -7.67 -11.69
CA ASN A 214 -3.75 -7.66 -12.82
C ASN A 214 -3.59 -6.38 -13.65
N LEU A 215 -3.53 -6.52 -14.96
CA LEU A 215 -3.62 -5.38 -15.88
C LEU A 215 -4.83 -5.53 -16.79
N HIS A 216 -5.65 -4.49 -16.82
CA HIS A 216 -6.81 -4.41 -17.69
C HIS A 216 -6.37 -3.96 -19.10
N PRO A 217 -6.89 -4.55 -20.19
CA PRO A 217 -6.47 -4.20 -21.55
C PRO A 217 -6.69 -2.74 -21.93
N LYS A 218 -7.70 -2.09 -21.34
CA LYS A 218 -8.01 -0.66 -21.58
C LYS A 218 -7.39 0.28 -20.56
N TYR A 219 -7.26 -0.17 -19.31
CA TYR A 219 -6.97 0.70 -18.16
C TYR A 219 -5.60 0.46 -17.56
N GLY A 220 -4.85 -0.57 -17.98
CA GLY A 220 -3.61 -0.95 -17.32
C GLY A 220 -3.90 -1.25 -15.85
N GLY A 221 -3.19 -0.57 -14.94
CA GLY A 221 -3.50 -0.59 -13.51
C GLY A 221 -4.41 0.55 -13.03
N TYR A 222 -5.01 1.35 -13.91
CA TYR A 222 -5.97 2.42 -13.58
C TYR A 222 -7.40 1.90 -13.44
N PHE A 223 -7.58 0.84 -12.66
CA PHE A 223 -8.89 0.31 -12.28
C PHE A 223 -8.81 -0.33 -10.89
N THR A 224 -9.93 -0.77 -10.34
CA THR A 224 -9.96 -1.52 -9.07
C THR A 224 -11.08 -2.53 -9.08
N PHE A 225 -10.80 -3.77 -8.66
CA PHE A 225 -11.84 -4.75 -8.36
C PHE A 225 -12.63 -4.27 -7.13
N ARG A 226 -13.96 -4.31 -7.19
CA ARG A 226 -14.82 -3.81 -6.10
C ARG A 226 -15.54 -4.92 -5.35
N GLY A 227 -15.66 -6.06 -5.99
CA GLY A 227 -16.29 -7.22 -5.39
C GLY A 227 -16.84 -8.16 -6.44
N VAL A 228 -17.49 -9.20 -5.95
CA VAL A 228 -18.27 -10.14 -6.74
C VAL A 228 -19.70 -10.17 -6.21
N ILE A 229 -20.65 -10.35 -7.13
CA ILE A 229 -22.05 -10.61 -6.84
C ILE A 229 -22.33 -12.04 -7.31
N ILE A 230 -22.71 -12.91 -6.39
CA ILE A 230 -22.98 -14.33 -6.65
C ILE A 230 -24.48 -14.55 -6.60
N PHE A 231 -25.00 -15.32 -7.54
CA PHE A 231 -26.39 -15.75 -7.63
C PHE A 231 -26.44 -17.27 -7.41
N PRO A 232 -26.55 -17.75 -6.17
CA PRO A 232 -26.36 -19.16 -5.84
C PRO A 232 -27.33 -20.11 -6.56
N ASP A 233 -28.53 -19.61 -6.87
CA ASP A 233 -29.64 -20.39 -7.42
C ASP A 233 -29.80 -20.16 -8.93
N VAL A 234 -28.89 -19.39 -9.56
CA VAL A 234 -28.90 -19.10 -11.00
C VAL A 234 -27.68 -19.77 -11.64
N HIS A 235 -27.95 -20.73 -12.52
CA HIS A 235 -26.93 -21.58 -13.12
C HIS A 235 -26.67 -21.17 -14.57
N LEU A 236 -25.39 -20.97 -14.89
CA LEU A 236 -24.94 -20.71 -16.25
C LEU A 236 -24.99 -22.01 -17.07
N PRO A 237 -25.42 -21.95 -18.34
CA PRO A 237 -25.53 -23.14 -19.15
C PRO A 237 -24.16 -23.78 -19.40
N THR A 238 -24.15 -25.07 -19.71
CA THR A 238 -22.91 -25.85 -19.88
C THR A 238 -22.02 -25.32 -21.01
N ASP A 239 -22.63 -24.72 -22.04
CA ASP A 239 -21.97 -24.09 -23.19
C ASP A 239 -21.46 -22.66 -22.93
N PHE A 240 -21.82 -22.03 -21.81
CA PHE A 240 -21.23 -20.76 -21.40
C PHE A 240 -19.72 -20.92 -21.21
N LYS A 241 -18.96 -20.08 -21.88
CA LYS A 241 -17.50 -19.98 -21.76
C LYS A 241 -17.11 -18.55 -21.46
N GLU A 242 -16.28 -18.38 -20.44
CA GLU A 242 -15.61 -17.14 -20.16
C GLU A 242 -14.64 -16.77 -21.30
N PRO A 243 -14.34 -15.48 -21.49
CA PRO A 243 -13.41 -15.05 -22.51
C PRO A 243 -11.98 -15.23 -21.99
N GLU A 244 -11.05 -15.42 -22.91
CA GLU A 244 -9.64 -15.43 -22.52
C GLU A 244 -9.18 -14.02 -22.10
N PRO A 245 -8.52 -13.86 -20.94
CA PRO A 245 -7.97 -12.58 -20.53
C PRO A 245 -6.88 -12.12 -21.51
N VAL A 246 -6.90 -10.84 -21.87
CA VAL A 246 -5.93 -10.27 -22.81
C VAL A 246 -4.59 -10.02 -22.13
N LYS A 247 -3.55 -10.75 -22.55
CA LYS A 247 -2.16 -10.53 -22.11
C LYS A 247 -1.59 -9.24 -22.71
N THR A 248 -1.52 -8.18 -21.91
CA THR A 248 -1.06 -6.83 -22.29
C THR A 248 0.47 -6.66 -22.36
N LEU A 249 1.24 -7.54 -21.73
CA LEU A 249 2.70 -7.52 -21.68
C LEU A 249 3.24 -8.68 -22.50
N ASP A 250 3.99 -8.36 -23.55
CA ASP A 250 4.45 -9.28 -24.59
C ASP A 250 5.77 -9.99 -24.26
N THR A 251 6.49 -9.56 -23.23
CA THR A 251 7.85 -10.01 -22.91
C THR A 251 8.03 -10.19 -21.40
N ASP A 252 8.83 -11.19 -21.02
CA ASP A 252 9.12 -11.48 -19.61
C ASP A 252 9.78 -10.29 -18.89
N ALA A 253 10.63 -9.53 -19.59
CA ALA A 253 11.23 -8.30 -19.05
C ALA A 253 10.17 -7.27 -18.62
N LYS A 254 9.15 -7.03 -19.45
CA LYS A 254 8.04 -6.13 -19.11
C LYS A 254 7.21 -6.67 -17.95
N VAL A 255 7.04 -7.99 -17.85
CA VAL A 255 6.35 -8.63 -16.73
C VAL A 255 7.12 -8.41 -15.42
N LEU A 256 8.44 -8.65 -15.44
CA LEU A 256 9.30 -8.45 -14.28
C LEU A 256 9.32 -6.98 -13.84
N GLU A 257 9.46 -6.05 -14.78
CA GLU A 257 9.41 -4.61 -14.50
C GLU A 257 8.06 -4.20 -13.89
N ALA A 258 6.94 -4.66 -14.46
CA ALA A 258 5.61 -4.33 -13.95
C ALA A 258 5.38 -4.88 -12.54
N LEU A 259 5.83 -6.11 -12.26
CA LEU A 259 5.77 -6.72 -10.94
C LEU A 259 6.67 -5.97 -9.94
N GLU A 260 7.86 -5.54 -10.35
CA GLU A 260 8.75 -4.74 -9.50
C GLU A 260 8.13 -3.40 -9.14
N LEU A 261 7.63 -2.65 -10.13
CA LEU A 261 6.96 -1.38 -9.92
C LEU A 261 5.75 -1.53 -8.99
N PHE A 262 4.99 -2.61 -9.14
CA PHE A 262 3.84 -2.86 -8.28
C PHE A 262 4.26 -3.24 -6.85
N ASN A 263 5.26 -4.09 -6.67
CA ASN A 263 5.59 -4.59 -5.33
C ASN A 263 6.51 -3.64 -4.54
N LYS A 264 7.42 -2.92 -5.20
CA LYS A 264 8.39 -2.01 -4.56
C LYS A 264 7.99 -0.54 -4.62
N TYR A 265 7.29 -0.12 -5.68
CA TYR A 265 7.09 1.30 -6.00
C TYR A 265 5.63 1.70 -6.22
N TRP A 266 4.65 0.93 -5.75
CA TRP A 266 3.23 1.16 -6.07
C TRP A 266 2.71 2.59 -5.81
N MET A 267 3.26 3.29 -4.82
CA MET A 267 2.85 4.65 -4.45
C MET A 267 3.14 5.69 -5.54
N ASP A 268 4.12 5.46 -6.41
CA ASP A 268 4.42 6.38 -7.52
C ASP A 268 3.49 6.20 -8.73
N ASN A 269 2.61 5.20 -8.68
CA ASN A 269 1.61 4.86 -9.70
C ASN A 269 2.19 4.48 -11.08
N ARG A 270 3.51 4.32 -11.25
CA ARG A 270 4.12 3.98 -12.56
C ARG A 270 3.66 2.62 -13.08
N TYR A 271 3.50 1.63 -12.20
CA TYR A 271 3.00 0.30 -12.58
C TYR A 271 1.64 0.35 -13.30
N ARG A 272 0.83 1.39 -13.05
CA ARG A 272 -0.48 1.53 -13.68
C ARG A 272 -0.38 1.81 -15.19
N ASN A 273 0.76 2.31 -15.66
CA ASN A 273 1.03 2.56 -17.07
C ASN A 273 1.49 1.32 -17.84
N CYS A 274 1.79 0.22 -17.16
CA CYS A 274 2.15 -1.03 -17.83
C CYS A 274 0.97 -1.51 -18.70
N GLY A 275 1.27 -1.91 -19.94
CA GLY A 275 0.26 -2.32 -20.92
C GLY A 275 -0.37 -1.16 -21.70
N ASN A 276 0.20 0.05 -21.67
CA ASN A 276 -0.19 1.21 -22.46
C ASN A 276 -1.68 1.57 -22.35
N PRO A 277 -2.16 1.93 -21.14
CA PRO A 277 -3.57 2.20 -20.90
C PRO A 277 -4.09 3.40 -21.70
N VAL A 278 -5.30 3.24 -22.22
CA VAL A 278 -6.02 4.25 -23.02
C VAL A 278 -6.68 5.29 -22.11
N GLU A 279 -7.24 4.83 -20.99
CA GLU A 279 -7.89 5.69 -20.00
C GLU A 279 -7.19 5.57 -18.65
N LYS A 280 -6.92 6.70 -18.00
CA LYS A 280 -6.15 6.81 -16.76
C LYS A 280 -6.94 7.55 -15.69
N TYR A 281 -6.57 7.33 -14.43
CA TYR A 281 -7.09 8.12 -13.31
C TYR A 281 -6.76 9.60 -13.48
N SER A 282 -7.68 10.47 -13.08
CA SER A 282 -7.45 11.91 -13.04
C SER A 282 -6.37 12.25 -11.99
N ALA A 283 -5.73 13.42 -12.12
CA ALA A 283 -4.77 13.89 -11.11
C ALA A 283 -5.42 13.98 -9.71
N LEU A 284 -6.69 14.36 -9.63
CA LEU A 284 -7.43 14.41 -8.37
C LEU A 284 -7.70 13.01 -7.82
N GLN A 285 -8.05 12.05 -8.67
CA GLN A 285 -8.28 10.67 -8.28
C GLN A 285 -6.99 10.00 -7.77
N LEU A 286 -5.86 10.21 -8.46
CA LEU A 286 -4.55 9.76 -8.00
C LEU A 286 -4.18 10.37 -6.66
N LYS A 287 -4.38 11.69 -6.51
CA LYS A 287 -4.17 12.38 -5.23
C LYS A 287 -5.05 11.78 -4.14
N TYR A 288 -6.33 11.54 -4.42
CA TYR A 288 -7.27 10.96 -3.46
C TYR A 288 -6.85 9.56 -2.99
N PHE A 289 -6.41 8.69 -3.90
CA PHE A 289 -5.98 7.34 -3.56
C PHE A 289 -4.59 7.25 -2.95
N SER A 290 -3.77 8.30 -3.09
CA SER A 290 -2.40 8.35 -2.57
C SER A 290 -2.30 9.07 -1.22
N THR A 291 -3.39 9.65 -0.71
CA THR A 291 -3.44 10.33 0.60
C THR A 291 -4.19 9.51 1.63
N GLU A 292 -3.86 9.69 2.93
CA GLU A 292 -4.62 9.08 4.03
C GLU A 292 -6.11 9.47 3.97
N ALA A 293 -7.00 8.54 4.37
CA ALA A 293 -8.45 8.64 4.20
C ALA A 293 -9.07 9.99 4.67
N LYS A 294 -8.51 10.62 5.71
CA LYS A 294 -8.98 11.90 6.26
C LYS A 294 -8.63 13.11 5.38
N MET A 295 -7.49 13.09 4.68
CA MET A 295 -7.05 14.19 3.81
C MET A 295 -7.69 14.13 2.41
N SER A 296 -7.95 12.93 1.91
CA SER A 296 -8.50 12.68 0.57
C SER A 296 -9.87 13.33 0.38
N LEU A 297 -10.73 13.29 1.40
CA LEU A 297 -12.11 13.80 1.33
C LEU A 297 -12.18 15.34 1.28
N ASN A 298 -11.25 16.05 1.92
CA ASN A 298 -11.14 17.52 1.85
C ASN A 298 -10.83 18.01 0.43
N ALA A 299 -9.89 17.35 -0.26
CA ALA A 299 -9.52 17.71 -1.62
C ALA A 299 -10.68 17.53 -2.62
N VAL A 300 -11.46 16.46 -2.45
CA VAL A 300 -12.61 16.17 -3.32
C VAL A 300 -13.77 17.10 -3.02
N LEU A 301 -14.11 17.32 -1.75
CA LEU A 301 -15.21 18.20 -1.37
C LEU A 301 -14.89 19.67 -1.72
N SER A 302 -13.65 20.14 -1.51
CA SER A 302 -13.25 21.50 -1.94
C SER A 302 -13.24 21.69 -3.46
N CYS A 303 -12.91 20.64 -4.24
CA CYS A 303 -13.04 20.66 -5.70
C CYS A 303 -14.51 20.65 -6.13
N ALA A 304 -15.34 19.82 -5.49
CA ALA A 304 -16.77 19.74 -5.74
C ALA A 304 -17.51 21.05 -5.42
N LEU A 305 -17.07 21.80 -4.41
CA LEU A 305 -17.61 23.09 -3.98
C LEU A 305 -17.26 24.24 -4.93
N ARG A 306 -16.03 24.26 -5.48
CA ARG A 306 -15.61 25.28 -6.47
C ARG A 306 -16.48 25.28 -7.73
N CYS A 307 -17.01 24.13 -8.13
CA CYS A 307 -17.92 24.01 -9.27
C CYS A 307 -19.33 24.61 -9.03
N ARG A 308 -19.71 24.98 -7.79
CA ARG A 308 -20.96 25.71 -7.53
C ARG A 308 -20.80 27.22 -7.73
N LEU A 309 -19.62 27.78 -7.47
CA LEU A 309 -19.37 29.22 -7.59
C LEU A 309 -19.24 29.68 -9.06
N SER A 310 -19.06 28.76 -10.02
CA SER A 310 -18.94 29.08 -11.44
C SER A 310 -20.25 29.02 -12.23
N VAL A 311 -21.39 28.74 -11.58
CA VAL A 311 -22.72 28.69 -12.26
C VAL A 311 -23.60 29.87 -11.83
N SER A 312 -23.11 30.76 -10.98
CA SER A 312 -23.83 31.93 -10.49
C SER A 312 -23.03 33.22 -10.64
N SER A 313 -22.59 33.53 -11.86
CA SER A 313 -22.25 34.89 -12.27
C SER A 313 -22.16 34.96 -13.80
N VAL A 314 -23.28 35.29 -14.43
CA VAL A 314 -23.24 35.96 -15.74
C VAL A 314 -23.17 37.46 -15.43
N PRO A 315 -22.06 38.16 -15.74
CA PRO A 315 -22.12 39.59 -15.89
C PRO A 315 -22.47 39.89 -17.34
N LEU A 316 -23.67 40.44 -17.55
CA LEU A 316 -23.90 41.35 -18.67
C LEU A 316 -22.98 42.56 -18.47
N SER A 317 -21.97 42.72 -19.32
CA SER A 317 -21.70 44.00 -19.99
C SER A 317 -20.53 43.84 -20.95
N SER A 318 -20.84 44.00 -22.23
CA SER A 318 -19.93 44.22 -23.33
C SER A 318 -19.27 45.60 -23.20
N THR A 319 -17.95 45.66 -23.13
CA THR A 319 -17.19 46.83 -23.59
C THR A 319 -15.86 46.38 -24.17
N ILE A 320 -15.72 46.66 -25.45
CA ILE A 320 -14.52 46.50 -26.27
C ILE A 320 -13.51 47.55 -25.83
N PHE A 321 -12.29 47.15 -25.48
CA PHE A 321 -11.13 48.03 -25.57
C PHE A 321 -9.97 47.30 -26.24
N LEU A 322 -9.57 47.89 -27.36
CA LEU A 322 -8.36 47.60 -28.11
C LEU A 322 -7.12 48.05 -27.34
N ASN A 323 -6.01 47.39 -27.68
CA ASN A 323 -4.69 47.95 -27.94
C ASN A 323 -3.54 47.81 -26.91
N VAL A 324 -2.48 47.16 -27.44
CA VAL A 324 -1.08 47.59 -27.50
C VAL A 324 -0.11 46.97 -26.47
N GLU A 325 0.74 46.07 -27.00
CA GLU A 325 2.06 45.74 -26.46
C GLU A 325 2.98 46.96 -26.44
N PRO A 326 4.05 46.92 -25.64
CA PRO A 326 5.34 47.05 -26.30
C PRO A 326 6.39 46.03 -25.83
N ALA A 327 7.21 45.69 -26.80
CA ALA A 327 8.44 44.92 -26.73
C ALA A 327 9.63 45.71 -26.15
N SER A 328 10.79 45.03 -26.16
CA SER A 328 12.18 45.46 -25.92
C SER A 328 12.63 45.37 -24.45
N SER A 329 13.82 44.88 -24.11
CA SER A 329 15.07 44.67 -24.88
C SER A 329 16.02 43.81 -24.02
N GLY A 330 16.76 42.86 -24.61
CA GLY A 330 18.24 42.87 -24.75
C GLY A 330 19.00 42.66 -23.43
N THR A 331 19.92 41.73 -23.22
CA THR A 331 21.15 41.40 -23.98
C THR A 331 21.82 40.22 -23.22
N PHE A 332 22.04 39.04 -23.80
CA PHE A 332 23.26 38.49 -24.43
C PHE A 332 24.52 38.25 -23.55
N LEU A 333 25.15 37.08 -23.82
CA LEU A 333 26.49 36.53 -23.48
C LEU A 333 26.55 35.56 -22.26
N ARG A 334 26.59 34.23 -22.45
CA ARG A 334 27.62 33.28 -22.97
C ARG A 334 28.78 32.96 -22.01
N PHE A 335 28.84 31.67 -21.64
CA PHE A 335 29.97 30.77 -21.27
C PHE A 335 30.95 31.26 -20.18
N THR A 336 31.38 30.45 -19.21
CA THR A 336 32.17 29.22 -19.38
C THR A 336 32.18 28.34 -18.13
N ASN A 337 32.39 27.06 -18.40
CA ASN A 337 32.75 25.96 -17.51
C ASN A 337 34.20 26.13 -16.97
N THR A 338 34.45 25.97 -15.68
CA THR A 338 35.76 25.49 -15.15
C THR A 338 35.61 24.91 -13.75
N SER A 339 35.97 23.63 -13.63
CA SER A 339 36.31 22.94 -12.39
C SER A 339 37.59 23.53 -11.79
N ARG A 340 37.67 23.65 -10.45
CA ARG A 340 38.95 23.62 -9.74
C ARG A 340 38.79 23.14 -8.30
N VAL A 341 39.53 22.07 -8.03
CA VAL A 341 39.90 21.52 -6.72
C VAL A 341 40.76 22.56 -5.98
N PHE A 342 40.46 22.81 -4.71
CA PHE A 342 41.47 23.20 -3.72
C PHE A 342 41.05 22.69 -2.34
N SER A 343 41.81 21.70 -1.86
CA SER A 343 42.00 21.41 -0.45
C SER A 343 42.72 22.59 0.22
N ASN A 344 42.30 22.99 1.42
CA ASN A 344 43.25 23.34 2.48
C ASN A 344 42.61 23.36 3.87
N PHE A 345 43.30 22.62 4.74
CA PHE A 345 43.39 22.67 6.20
C PHE A 345 43.01 24.00 6.87
N VAL A 346 42.12 23.92 7.87
CA VAL A 346 42.29 24.60 9.16
C VAL A 346 41.71 23.70 10.27
N LYS A 347 42.58 23.19 11.15
CA LYS A 347 42.20 22.68 12.48
C LYS A 347 42.11 23.88 13.44
N PRO A 348 41.25 23.81 14.46
CA PRO A 348 41.69 24.25 15.78
C PRO A 348 41.67 23.10 16.78
N ALA A 349 42.78 22.98 17.49
CA ALA A 349 42.95 22.14 18.65
C ALA A 349 42.15 22.70 19.84
N TYR A 350 41.33 21.86 20.47
CA TYR A 350 41.06 21.97 21.91
C TYR A 350 41.12 20.56 22.50
N SER A 351 42.16 20.33 23.29
CA SER A 351 42.29 19.16 24.15
C SER A 351 42.29 19.62 25.60
N ARG A 352 41.70 18.77 26.45
CA ARG A 352 41.79 18.70 27.92
C ARG A 352 40.75 19.49 28.69
N LEU A 353 39.73 18.77 29.15
CA LEU A 353 39.61 18.31 30.54
C LEU A 353 38.23 17.69 30.66
N PHE A 354 38.10 16.38 30.76
CA PHE A 354 37.17 15.68 31.66
C PHE A 354 37.52 14.19 31.66
N GLY A 355 37.47 13.60 32.86
CA GLY A 355 38.18 12.40 33.25
C GLY A 355 37.69 11.10 32.61
N LYS A 356 38.56 10.10 32.75
CA LYS A 356 38.33 8.68 32.49
C LYS A 356 37.05 8.22 33.22
N ALA A 357 35.98 8.01 32.48
CA ALA A 357 34.88 7.14 32.86
C ALA A 357 34.77 6.06 31.79
N ASN A 358 34.66 4.81 32.23
CA ASN A 358 34.81 3.60 31.44
C ASN A 358 33.96 3.58 30.16
N ALA A 359 34.62 3.62 29.01
CA ALA A 359 34.03 3.17 27.76
C ALA A 359 33.92 1.64 27.82
N ALA A 360 32.76 1.15 28.25
CA ALA A 360 32.38 -0.25 28.02
C ALA A 360 32.04 -0.39 26.53
N SER A 361 33.06 -0.54 25.70
CA SER A 361 32.88 -1.03 24.34
C SER A 361 32.21 -2.40 24.42
N CYS A 362 31.09 -2.59 23.72
CA CYS A 362 30.52 -3.91 23.48
C CYS A 362 31.51 -4.74 22.64
N SER A 363 32.47 -5.40 23.30
CA SER A 363 33.35 -6.40 22.71
C SER A 363 32.83 -7.79 23.08
N SER A 364 31.77 -8.24 22.40
CA SER A 364 31.56 -9.68 22.26
C SER A 364 32.62 -10.23 21.31
N SER A 365 33.14 -11.41 21.64
CA SER A 365 34.25 -12.10 20.97
C SER A 365 34.15 -12.07 19.44
N ILE A 366 35.01 -11.25 18.81
CA ILE A 366 35.17 -11.15 17.35
C ILE A 366 35.63 -12.51 16.83
N SER A 367 34.87 -13.09 15.92
CA SER A 367 35.32 -14.25 15.17
C SER A 367 36.24 -13.75 14.04
N GLY A 368 37.46 -14.26 13.98
CA GLY A 368 38.61 -13.60 13.34
C GLY A 368 38.64 -13.57 11.80
N SER A 369 37.49 -13.43 11.10
CA SER A 369 37.46 -13.30 9.65
C SER A 369 37.67 -11.85 9.19
N VAL A 370 38.33 -11.68 8.03
CA VAL A 370 38.56 -10.34 7.42
C VAL A 370 37.23 -9.65 7.09
N ASP A 371 36.22 -10.42 6.67
CA ASP A 371 34.90 -9.91 6.32
C ASP A 371 34.13 -9.41 7.55
N GLU A 372 34.15 -10.14 8.66
CA GLU A 372 33.52 -9.71 9.92
C GLU A 372 34.11 -8.38 10.41
N LYS A 373 35.44 -8.25 10.37
CA LYS A 373 36.11 -6.99 10.73
C LYS A 373 35.64 -5.85 9.83
N ARG A 374 35.59 -6.07 8.50
CA ARG A 374 35.16 -5.05 7.54
C ARG A 374 33.70 -4.65 7.75
N ILE A 375 32.83 -5.61 8.08
CA ILE A 375 31.42 -5.38 8.41
C ILE A 375 31.32 -4.49 9.65
N PHE A 376 32.00 -4.86 10.74
CA PHE A 376 31.93 -4.09 11.98
C PHE A 376 32.55 -2.71 11.85
N ASP A 377 33.66 -2.56 11.13
CA ASP A 377 34.26 -1.25 10.84
C ASP A 377 33.28 -0.35 10.06
N THR A 378 32.55 -0.92 9.09
CA THR A 378 31.54 -0.19 8.30
C THR A 378 30.34 0.21 9.15
N LEU A 379 29.84 -0.68 10.01
CA LEU A 379 28.72 -0.38 10.91
C LEU A 379 29.11 0.64 11.98
N ASN A 380 30.32 0.57 12.52
CA ASN A 380 30.85 1.60 13.43
C ASN A 380 31.00 2.96 12.75
N GLN A 381 31.15 3.00 11.42
CA GLN A 381 31.18 4.24 10.66
C GLN A 381 29.77 4.80 10.39
N LEU A 382 28.79 3.94 10.10
CA LEU A 382 27.46 4.34 9.63
C LEU A 382 26.39 4.38 10.73
N PHE A 383 26.55 3.56 11.77
CA PHE A 383 25.60 3.35 12.88
C PHE A 383 26.33 3.39 14.22
N ALA A 384 27.10 4.44 14.48
CA ALA A 384 27.80 4.61 15.74
C ALA A 384 26.86 5.00 16.89
N GLU A 385 27.19 4.59 18.13
CA GLU A 385 26.44 4.97 19.34
C GLU A 385 26.37 6.50 19.52
N ARG A 386 27.48 7.20 19.26
CA ARG A 386 27.53 8.67 19.31
C ARG A 386 26.56 9.35 18.34
N ASP A 387 26.17 8.65 17.28
CA ASP A 387 25.25 9.12 16.24
C ASP A 387 23.81 8.63 16.52
N GLY A 388 23.58 7.98 17.66
CA GLY A 388 22.27 7.55 18.12
C GLY A 388 21.81 6.19 17.60
N PHE A 389 22.75 5.27 17.35
CA PHE A 389 22.42 3.92 16.90
C PHE A 389 23.05 2.85 17.79
N GLU A 390 22.40 1.70 17.86
CA GLU A 390 23.01 0.47 18.33
C GLU A 390 22.75 -0.63 17.31
N TRP A 391 23.68 -1.58 17.23
CA TRP A 391 23.54 -2.74 16.38
C TRP A 391 24.05 -3.99 17.10
N HIS A 392 23.35 -5.11 16.89
CA HIS A 392 23.66 -6.37 17.56
C HIS A 392 23.60 -7.51 16.55
N HIS A 393 24.66 -8.30 16.48
CA HIS A 393 24.75 -9.44 15.58
C HIS A 393 24.25 -10.72 16.25
N PHE A 394 23.70 -11.63 15.46
CA PHE A 394 23.11 -12.90 15.88
C PHE A 394 23.09 -13.90 14.71
N ARG A 395 22.82 -15.18 15.00
CA ARG A 395 22.64 -16.21 13.96
C ARG A 395 21.22 -16.25 13.41
N CYS A 396 21.07 -16.45 12.11
CA CYS A 396 19.77 -16.72 11.48
C CYS A 396 19.25 -18.12 11.86
N PHE A 397 18.71 -18.34 13.06
CA PHE A 397 18.20 -19.67 13.44
C PHE A 397 17.11 -20.19 12.47
N GLY A 398 17.43 -21.20 11.66
CA GLY A 398 16.46 -22.02 10.94
C GLY A 398 16.11 -23.30 11.70
N VAL A 399 14.97 -23.88 11.37
CA VAL A 399 14.51 -25.15 11.94
C VAL A 399 15.01 -26.28 11.06
N ARG A 400 16.05 -27.01 11.49
CA ARG A 400 16.33 -28.33 10.90
C ARG A 400 15.17 -29.28 11.18
N LYS A 401 14.51 -29.76 10.13
CA LYS A 401 13.76 -31.02 10.16
C LYS A 401 14.77 -32.14 9.91
N TYR A 402 15.05 -32.96 10.92
CA TYR A 402 15.59 -34.31 10.69
C TYR A 402 14.51 -35.35 11.01
N SER A 403 14.22 -36.18 10.02
CA SER A 403 13.38 -37.37 10.13
C SER A 403 14.30 -38.58 10.29
N SER A 404 14.31 -39.20 11.47
CA SER A 404 14.63 -40.63 11.57
C SER A 404 14.04 -41.23 12.84
N LYS A 405 13.44 -42.41 12.66
CA LYS A 405 12.76 -43.22 13.66
C LYS A 405 13.67 -43.61 14.84
N ARG A 406 13.03 -43.75 16.00
CA ARG A 406 13.43 -44.43 17.26
C ARG A 406 14.25 -43.64 18.29
N GLU A 407 13.46 -43.10 19.23
CA GLU A 407 13.65 -42.97 20.68
C GLU A 407 14.94 -42.42 21.30
N ARG A 408 14.70 -41.29 22.00
CA ARG A 408 15.24 -40.87 23.31
C ARG A 408 16.72 -40.49 23.36
N VAL A 409 17.01 -39.27 22.90
CA VAL A 409 17.52 -38.17 23.74
C VAL A 409 16.90 -36.87 23.20
N VAL A 410 16.02 -36.26 24.00
CA VAL A 410 15.53 -34.89 23.81
C VAL A 410 16.66 -33.93 24.19
N PHE A 411 16.65 -32.69 23.70
CA PHE A 411 17.64 -31.60 23.87
C PHE A 411 18.79 -31.65 22.82
N ILE A 412 19.04 -30.64 21.98
CA ILE A 412 19.06 -29.18 22.21
C ILE A 412 18.58 -28.44 20.94
N LEU A 413 17.31 -28.03 20.95
CA LEU A 413 16.82 -26.75 20.43
C LEU A 413 15.49 -26.43 21.14
N ASN A 414 15.48 -26.69 22.45
CA ASN A 414 14.33 -26.55 23.34
C ASN A 414 14.66 -25.70 24.58
N ILE A 415 15.77 -24.94 24.56
CA ILE A 415 16.22 -24.18 25.74
C ILE A 415 15.88 -22.69 25.66
N TYR A 416 15.63 -22.10 24.48
CA TYR A 416 15.04 -20.76 24.41
C TYR A 416 14.09 -20.64 23.21
N LEU A 417 12.80 -20.86 23.49
CA LEU A 417 11.67 -20.18 22.83
C LEU A 417 11.20 -20.74 21.45
N PRO A 418 10.57 -21.92 21.41
CA PRO A 418 9.97 -22.49 20.19
C PRO A 418 8.76 -21.71 19.62
N ASP A 419 8.17 -20.78 20.40
CA ASP A 419 6.89 -20.13 20.07
C ASP A 419 7.00 -18.68 19.54
N ILE A 420 8.20 -18.19 19.26
CA ILE A 420 8.39 -16.75 19.01
C ILE A 420 8.11 -16.33 17.56
N VAL A 421 8.28 -17.22 16.59
CA VAL A 421 8.12 -16.88 15.17
C VAL A 421 7.12 -17.84 14.55
N GLN A 422 6.00 -17.30 14.10
CA GLN A 422 5.04 -18.06 13.30
C GLN A 422 5.78 -18.66 12.10
N LYS A 423 5.47 -19.91 11.74
CA LYS A 423 6.20 -20.72 10.74
C LYS A 423 6.48 -19.99 9.40
N ASP A 424 5.69 -18.98 9.08
CA ASP A 424 5.72 -18.22 7.82
C ASP A 424 6.52 -16.87 7.90
N VAL A 425 7.07 -16.49 9.07
CA VAL A 425 7.90 -15.27 9.26
C VAL A 425 9.38 -15.65 9.44
N ARG A 426 9.90 -16.53 8.61
CA ARG A 426 11.27 -17.06 8.75
C ARG A 426 12.20 -16.43 7.73
N LEU A 427 13.36 -15.98 8.20
CA LEU A 427 14.50 -15.66 7.35
C LEU A 427 14.95 -16.96 6.65
N ARG A 428 14.95 -16.97 5.32
CA ARG A 428 15.29 -18.15 4.50
C ARG A 428 16.80 -18.24 4.27
N PHE A 429 17.55 -18.28 5.36
CA PHE A 429 19.00 -18.40 5.37
C PHE A 429 19.42 -19.56 6.29
N ASP A 430 20.62 -20.08 6.10
CA ASP A 430 21.17 -21.15 6.94
C ASP A 430 21.35 -20.71 8.41
N ASP A 431 21.27 -21.70 9.33
CA ASP A 431 21.27 -21.51 10.78
C ASP A 431 22.47 -20.74 11.35
N ASP A 432 23.59 -20.74 10.63
CA ASP A 432 24.87 -20.16 11.01
C ASP A 432 25.18 -18.84 10.28
N VAL A 433 24.26 -18.34 9.45
CA VAL A 433 24.39 -17.06 8.75
C VAL A 433 24.38 -15.91 9.75
N MET A 434 25.31 -14.96 9.57
CA MET A 434 25.34 -13.74 10.36
C MET A 434 24.23 -12.78 9.95
N ALA A 435 23.46 -12.31 10.93
CA ALA A 435 22.52 -11.20 10.80
C ALA A 435 22.78 -10.14 11.87
N ILE A 436 22.36 -8.92 11.59
CA ILE A 436 22.56 -7.76 12.46
C ILE A 436 21.25 -6.99 12.57
N VAL A 437 20.72 -6.85 13.79
CA VAL A 437 19.59 -5.94 14.04
C VAL A 437 20.13 -4.55 14.33
N VAL A 438 19.49 -3.53 13.74
CA VAL A 438 19.83 -2.11 13.93
C VAL A 438 18.67 -1.42 14.65
N LEU A 439 18.98 -0.61 15.65
CA LEU A 439 18.02 0.25 16.34
C LEU A 439 18.55 1.67 16.45
N ASN A 440 17.64 2.64 16.57
CA ASN A 440 18.00 4.01 16.95
C ASN A 440 17.64 4.28 18.41
N THR A 441 18.45 5.09 19.05
CA THR A 441 18.31 5.54 20.44
C THR A 441 17.67 6.93 20.49
N PRO A 442 17.45 7.53 21.68
CA PRO A 442 16.92 8.90 21.78
C PRO A 442 17.75 9.95 21.06
N SER A 443 19.08 9.89 21.15
CA SER A 443 19.96 10.94 20.62
C SER A 443 19.87 11.10 19.10
N PHE A 444 19.54 10.04 18.37
CA PHE A 444 19.41 10.03 16.90
C PHE A 444 18.63 11.22 16.34
N PHE A 445 17.51 11.59 16.97
CA PHE A 445 16.59 12.57 16.42
C PHE A 445 17.16 14.00 16.44
N ASP A 446 17.72 14.39 17.58
CA ASP A 446 18.22 15.74 17.81
C ASP A 446 19.66 15.95 17.30
N THR A 447 20.38 14.87 16.98
CA THR A 447 21.73 14.90 16.41
C THR A 447 21.70 14.52 14.92
N THR A 448 21.81 13.23 14.62
CA THR A 448 22.07 12.70 13.28
C THR A 448 20.95 13.02 12.29
N TYR A 449 19.70 12.85 12.71
CA TYR A 449 18.55 13.08 11.84
C TYR A 449 18.37 14.57 11.51
N LYS A 450 18.50 15.44 12.52
CA LYS A 450 18.51 16.89 12.35
C LYS A 450 19.62 17.34 11.41
N GLU A 451 20.86 16.93 11.66
CA GLU A 451 22.00 17.29 10.81
C GLU A 451 21.83 16.78 9.37
N TRP A 452 21.33 15.55 9.20
CA TRP A 452 21.08 15.01 7.87
C TRP A 452 20.08 15.87 7.11
N LEU A 453 18.95 16.25 7.73
CA LEU A 453 17.99 17.14 7.09
C LEU A 453 18.59 18.52 6.78
N GLN A 454 19.36 19.10 7.69
CA GLN A 454 20.01 20.40 7.47
C GLN A 454 20.98 20.36 6.28
N ARG A 455 21.69 19.26 6.06
CA ARG A 455 22.57 19.07 4.89
C ARG A 455 21.80 18.98 3.56
N GLN A 456 20.54 18.55 3.58
CA GLN A 456 19.70 18.49 2.38
C GLN A 456 18.99 19.83 2.09
N TYR A 457 19.00 20.75 3.06
CA TYR A 457 18.34 22.04 2.95
C TYR A 457 19.21 23.02 2.15
N GLU A 458 18.63 23.64 1.14
CA GLU A 458 19.27 24.65 0.30
C GLU A 458 18.98 26.05 0.85
N VAL A 459 20.02 26.86 1.00
CA VAL A 459 19.89 28.23 1.54
C VAL A 459 18.94 29.05 0.67
N GLY A 460 17.84 29.52 1.27
CA GLY A 460 16.81 30.31 0.60
C GLY A 460 15.66 29.51 0.01
N GLU A 461 15.67 28.18 0.07
CA GLU A 461 14.53 27.37 -0.39
C GLU A 461 13.35 27.44 0.60
N SER A 462 12.11 27.39 0.10
CA SER A 462 10.94 27.39 0.97
C SER A 462 10.77 26.05 1.67
N MET A 463 10.25 26.07 2.91
CA MET A 463 9.96 24.83 3.65
C MET A 463 8.97 23.91 2.91
N GLU A 464 8.06 24.47 2.13
CA GLU A 464 7.13 23.69 1.30
C GLU A 464 7.88 22.97 0.16
N HIS A 465 8.79 23.67 -0.52
CA HIS A 465 9.63 23.05 -1.55
C HIS A 465 10.52 21.95 -0.96
N PHE A 466 11.20 22.23 0.16
CA PHE A 466 12.05 21.26 0.83
C PHE A 466 11.28 20.01 1.31
N ALA A 467 10.11 20.20 1.93
CA ALA A 467 9.26 19.11 2.37
C ALA A 467 8.77 18.25 1.19
N ASN A 468 8.46 18.86 0.05
CA ASN A 468 8.10 18.14 -1.17
C ASN A 468 9.29 17.39 -1.78
N LYS A 469 10.51 17.96 -1.70
CA LYS A 469 11.77 17.35 -2.18
C LYS A 469 12.10 16.06 -1.41
N ILE A 470 12.00 16.10 -0.08
CA ILE A 470 12.30 14.93 0.78
C ILE A 470 11.11 13.95 0.87
N GLY A 471 9.89 14.46 0.75
CA GLY A 471 8.66 13.70 0.84
C GLY A 471 8.08 13.57 2.26
N PRO A 472 6.96 12.84 2.40
CA PRO A 472 6.20 12.77 3.65
C PRO A 472 6.84 11.86 4.73
N HIS A 473 7.83 11.04 4.37
CA HIS A 473 8.48 10.08 5.27
C HIS A 473 10.00 10.26 5.35
N PRO A 474 10.50 11.43 5.82
CA PRO A 474 11.93 11.74 5.85
C PRO A 474 12.78 10.74 6.65
N ILE A 475 12.25 10.16 7.74
CA ILE A 475 12.94 9.09 8.49
C ILE A 475 13.14 7.84 7.63
N ARG A 476 12.13 7.46 6.84
CA ARG A 476 12.25 6.33 5.91
C ARG A 476 13.33 6.60 4.87
N SER A 477 13.34 7.80 4.28
CA SER A 477 14.35 8.21 3.31
C SER A 477 15.76 8.15 3.90
N PHE A 478 15.94 8.62 5.15
CA PHE A 478 17.21 8.49 5.87
C PHE A 478 17.67 7.04 5.97
N PHE A 479 16.83 6.14 6.49
CA PHE A 479 17.23 4.74 6.69
C PHE A 479 17.46 4.00 5.37
N LEU A 480 16.63 4.21 4.34
CA LEU A 480 16.85 3.64 3.02
C LEU A 480 18.22 4.02 2.45
N SER A 481 18.60 5.30 2.54
CA SER A 481 19.93 5.76 2.13
C SER A 481 21.05 5.12 2.96
N ARG A 482 20.88 5.00 4.28
CA ARG A 482 21.89 4.40 5.16
C ARG A 482 22.09 2.91 4.92
N PHE A 483 21.02 2.15 4.73
CA PHE A 483 21.13 0.73 4.42
C PHE A 483 21.75 0.50 3.03
N ALA A 484 21.42 1.33 2.04
CA ALA A 484 22.09 1.30 0.73
C ALA A 484 23.60 1.61 0.85
N ASP A 485 24.00 2.60 1.66
CA ASP A 485 25.42 2.90 1.92
C ASP A 485 26.18 1.69 2.49
N VAL A 486 25.53 0.85 3.31
CA VAL A 486 26.12 -0.38 3.84
C VAL A 486 26.35 -1.39 2.71
N GLU A 487 25.32 -1.65 1.90
CA GLU A 487 25.37 -2.60 0.78
C GLU A 487 26.46 -2.20 -0.23
N ASP A 488 26.56 -0.92 -0.55
CA ASP A 488 27.56 -0.38 -1.47
C ASP A 488 28.98 -0.50 -0.89
N LYS A 489 29.22 -0.05 0.35
CA LYS A 489 30.56 -0.06 0.96
C LYS A 489 31.10 -1.45 1.24
N LEU A 490 30.23 -2.43 1.43
CA LEU A 490 30.62 -3.80 1.74
C LEU A 490 30.87 -4.66 0.50
N THR A 491 30.54 -4.18 -0.70
CA THR A 491 30.87 -4.87 -1.96
C THR A 491 32.36 -5.31 -2.00
N PRO A 492 32.66 -6.59 -2.28
CA PRO A 492 31.76 -7.64 -2.80
C PRO A 492 31.03 -8.51 -1.75
N ILE A 493 31.15 -8.21 -0.45
CA ILE A 493 30.41 -8.93 0.60
C ILE A 493 28.93 -8.65 0.41
N ARG A 494 28.15 -9.69 0.15
CA ARG A 494 26.71 -9.57 -0.04
C ARG A 494 26.03 -9.22 1.29
N ALA A 495 25.28 -8.13 1.28
CA ALA A 495 24.41 -7.70 2.36
C ALA A 495 22.97 -7.59 1.87
N VAL A 496 22.01 -7.99 2.69
CA VAL A 496 20.57 -7.93 2.40
C VAL A 496 19.88 -7.23 3.56
N SER A 497 19.41 -6.01 3.33
CA SER A 497 18.73 -5.21 4.34
C SER A 497 17.21 -5.42 4.30
N ILE A 498 16.59 -5.59 5.47
CA ILE A 498 15.13 -5.70 5.66
C ILE A 498 14.72 -4.66 6.70
N CYS A 499 13.98 -3.64 6.28
CA CYS A 499 13.60 -2.51 7.15
C CYS A 499 12.30 -2.75 7.94
N ASP A 500 12.08 -1.96 9.00
CA ASP A 500 10.85 -1.96 9.81
C ASP A 500 9.59 -1.55 9.03
N PHE A 501 9.77 -0.81 7.93
CA PHE A 501 8.70 -0.33 7.05
C PHE A 501 8.51 -1.18 5.78
N GLU A 502 9.11 -2.36 5.70
CA GLU A 502 8.83 -3.30 4.60
C GLU A 502 7.34 -3.67 4.58
N PRO A 503 6.73 -3.81 3.38
CA PRO A 503 5.31 -4.14 3.28
C PRO A 503 5.06 -5.49 3.94
N LEU A 504 3.85 -5.67 4.49
CA LEU A 504 3.44 -6.96 5.02
C LEU A 504 3.15 -7.93 3.85
N TYR A 505 3.76 -9.10 3.88
CA TYR A 505 3.58 -10.21 2.93
C TYR A 505 2.51 -11.12 3.51
N ASP A 506 1.35 -11.28 2.87
CA ASP A 506 0.23 -12.07 3.43
C ASP A 506 -0.16 -11.65 4.88
N ARG A 507 -0.10 -10.34 5.15
CA ARG A 507 -0.31 -9.73 6.49
C ARG A 507 0.73 -10.12 7.55
N LEU A 508 1.88 -10.62 7.11
CA LEU A 508 3.02 -10.93 7.95
C LEU A 508 4.20 -10.00 7.64
N PRO A 509 4.95 -9.54 8.65
CA PRO A 509 6.20 -8.88 8.38
C PRO A 509 7.20 -9.89 7.80
N LEU A 510 8.14 -9.42 6.95
CA LEU A 510 9.23 -10.25 6.45
C LEU A 510 10.12 -10.80 7.57
N VAL A 511 10.27 -10.02 8.63
CA VAL A 511 11.08 -10.34 9.80
C VAL A 511 10.40 -9.81 11.05
N SER A 512 10.51 -10.53 12.17
CA SER A 512 10.03 -10.06 13.46
C SER A 512 11.15 -9.33 14.20
N LEU A 513 11.21 -8.00 14.08
CA LEU A 513 12.25 -7.19 14.73
C LEU A 513 12.30 -7.30 16.26
N PRO A 514 11.17 -7.39 17.00
CA PRO A 514 11.21 -7.65 18.44
C PRO A 514 11.92 -8.94 18.80
N VAL A 515 11.82 -9.95 17.93
CA VAL A 515 12.46 -11.25 18.09
C VAL A 515 13.95 -11.14 17.79
N CYS A 516 14.31 -10.49 16.69
CA CYS A 516 15.71 -10.21 16.36
C CYS A 516 16.40 -9.47 17.50
N GLY A 517 15.76 -8.42 18.04
CA GLY A 517 16.27 -7.70 19.20
C GLY A 517 16.39 -8.55 20.47
N HIS A 518 15.50 -9.52 20.67
CA HIS A 518 15.59 -10.44 21.80
C HIS A 518 16.75 -11.43 21.65
N VAL A 519 16.83 -12.11 20.51
CA VAL A 519 17.85 -13.14 20.27
C VAL A 519 19.24 -12.57 20.10
N SER A 520 19.38 -11.31 19.67
CA SER A 520 20.66 -10.61 19.61
C SER A 520 21.11 -10.02 20.94
N GLY A 521 20.27 -10.09 21.97
CA GLY A 521 20.54 -9.49 23.28
C GLY A 521 20.29 -7.98 23.37
N ALA A 522 19.76 -7.34 22.31
CA ALA A 522 19.54 -5.89 22.28
C ALA A 522 18.46 -5.46 23.30
N ALA A 523 17.28 -6.08 23.25
CA ALA A 523 16.17 -5.72 24.12
C ALA A 523 15.32 -6.93 24.51
N TYR A 524 14.85 -6.96 25.76
CA TYR A 524 14.00 -8.05 26.22
C TYR A 524 12.59 -7.90 25.64
N PHE A 525 12.02 -8.98 25.10
CA PHE A 525 10.71 -8.98 24.44
C PHE A 525 9.68 -9.65 25.35
N TYR A 526 8.83 -8.82 25.95
CA TYR A 526 7.72 -9.25 26.80
C TYR A 526 6.55 -9.66 25.92
N ARG A 527 6.12 -10.92 26.08
CA ARG A 527 5.03 -11.52 25.31
C ARG A 527 3.73 -11.49 26.11
N VAL A 528 2.62 -11.53 25.38
CA VAL A 528 1.30 -11.71 25.98
C VAL A 528 1.13 -13.20 26.31
N ASN A 529 0.99 -13.53 27.59
CA ASN A 529 0.89 -14.92 28.06
C ASN A 529 -0.49 -15.55 27.75
N GLU A 530 -1.56 -14.74 27.67
CA GLU A 530 -2.93 -15.23 27.44
C GLU A 530 -3.54 -14.61 26.18
N ALA A 531 -3.73 -15.44 25.16
CA ALA A 531 -4.33 -15.02 23.90
C ALA A 531 -5.84 -14.79 24.00
N ILE A 532 -6.49 -15.10 25.12
CA ILE A 532 -7.95 -15.09 25.28
C ILE A 532 -8.32 -14.25 26.51
N ASP A 533 -9.25 -13.33 26.35
CA ASP A 533 -9.82 -12.57 27.47
C ASP A 533 -10.75 -13.46 28.30
N PRO A 534 -10.47 -13.68 29.60
CA PRO A 534 -11.28 -14.56 30.44
C PRO A 534 -12.69 -14.04 30.70
N ARG A 535 -12.97 -12.74 30.52
CA ARG A 535 -14.32 -12.17 30.68
C ARG A 535 -15.15 -12.22 29.40
N THR A 536 -14.52 -12.06 28.24
CA THR A 536 -15.23 -11.96 26.96
C THR A 536 -15.10 -13.20 26.08
N GLY A 537 -14.19 -14.12 26.42
CA GLY A 537 -13.87 -15.31 25.63
C GLY A 537 -13.23 -15.00 24.27
N LYS A 538 -12.90 -13.73 24.00
CA LYS A 538 -12.37 -13.28 22.69
C LYS A 538 -10.85 -13.31 22.69
N ARG A 539 -10.28 -13.54 21.50
CA ARG A 539 -8.82 -13.50 21.32
C ARG A 539 -8.31 -12.07 21.54
N LYS A 540 -7.47 -11.83 22.55
CA LYS A 540 -6.78 -10.55 22.75
C LYS A 540 -5.77 -10.39 21.61
N LEU A 541 -6.02 -9.43 20.70
CA LEU A 541 -5.05 -9.01 19.68
C LEU A 541 -4.00 -8.07 20.29
N HIS A 542 -3.41 -8.47 21.42
CA HIS A 542 -2.39 -7.67 22.09
C HIS A 542 -1.02 -8.01 21.49
N MET A 543 -0.27 -6.98 21.15
CA MET A 543 1.11 -7.06 20.71
C MET A 543 2.05 -7.18 21.91
N GLY A 544 3.14 -7.93 21.74
CA GLY A 544 4.25 -7.93 22.69
C GLY A 544 5.02 -6.60 22.66
N LEU A 545 5.80 -6.35 23.71
CA LEU A 545 6.57 -5.12 23.89
C LEU A 545 8.04 -5.45 24.12
N SER A 546 8.94 -4.80 23.38
CA SER A 546 10.37 -4.84 23.68
C SER A 546 10.76 -3.64 24.55
N LEU A 547 11.51 -3.88 25.62
CA LEU A 547 12.12 -2.81 26.42
C LEU A 547 13.65 -2.97 26.41
N HIS A 548 14.32 -1.87 26.09
CA HIS A 548 15.77 -1.76 26.17
C HIS A 548 16.19 -1.46 27.61
N HIS A 549 17.29 -2.04 28.07
CA HIS A 549 17.78 -1.87 29.44
C HIS A 549 18.19 -0.43 29.78
N LYS A 550 18.66 0.34 28.77
CA LYS A 550 19.06 1.75 28.91
C LYS A 550 17.93 2.73 28.55
N TYR A 551 17.06 2.36 27.61
CA TYR A 551 16.10 3.28 26.99
C TYR A 551 14.64 2.98 27.31
N GLY A 552 14.33 1.87 28.01
CA GLY A 552 12.95 1.43 28.16
C GLY A 552 12.31 1.24 26.78
N GLY A 553 11.20 1.91 26.52
CA GLY A 553 10.58 1.98 25.18
C GLY A 553 10.97 3.22 24.36
N HIS A 554 11.94 4.03 24.79
CA HIS A 554 12.47 5.20 24.06
C HIS A 554 13.53 4.81 23.03
N PHE A 555 13.20 3.84 22.18
CA PHE A 555 14.02 3.42 21.04
C PHE A 555 13.12 2.88 19.94
N SER A 556 13.70 2.56 18.78
CA SER A 556 12.99 1.81 17.74
C SER A 556 13.96 0.90 17.00
N PHE A 557 13.56 -0.36 16.77
CA PHE A 557 14.19 -1.17 15.74
C PHE A 557 13.96 -0.54 14.36
N ARG A 558 14.95 -0.68 13.47
CA ARG A 558 14.96 -0.07 12.14
C ARG A 558 15.15 -1.06 11.01
N GLY A 559 15.78 -2.19 11.28
CA GLY A 559 15.89 -3.25 10.32
C GLY A 559 16.84 -4.34 10.77
N VAL A 560 16.97 -5.34 9.91
CA VAL A 560 17.97 -6.39 10.00
C VAL A 560 18.78 -6.41 8.71
N ILE A 561 20.09 -6.54 8.83
CA ILE A 561 21.02 -6.76 7.72
C ILE A 561 21.49 -8.20 7.80
N VAL A 562 21.24 -8.99 6.77
CA VAL A 562 21.72 -10.37 6.67
C VAL A 562 22.94 -10.41 5.76
N PHE A 563 23.96 -11.18 6.14
CA PHE A 563 25.17 -11.40 5.35
C PHE A 563 25.20 -12.85 4.88
N PRO A 564 24.57 -13.18 3.75
CA PRO A 564 24.25 -14.56 3.38
C PRO A 564 25.47 -15.44 3.15
N ASP A 565 26.65 -14.85 2.98
CA ASP A 565 27.90 -15.54 2.69
C ASP A 565 28.86 -15.52 3.88
N VAL A 566 28.45 -14.91 5.01
CA VAL A 566 29.23 -14.84 6.25
C VAL A 566 28.63 -15.78 7.28
N ARG A 567 29.48 -16.64 7.87
CA ARG A 567 29.08 -17.67 8.83
C ARG A 567 29.70 -17.40 10.20
N LEU A 568 28.87 -17.41 11.23
CA LEU A 568 29.32 -17.33 12.62
C LEU A 568 29.79 -18.73 13.08
N LEU A 569 30.92 -18.77 13.79
CA LEU A 569 31.47 -20.03 14.30
C LEU A 569 30.49 -20.74 15.22
N ALA A 570 30.54 -22.08 15.26
CA ALA A 570 29.71 -22.87 16.18
C ALA A 570 29.91 -22.50 17.67
N THR A 571 31.09 -21.97 18.01
CA THR A 571 31.44 -21.47 19.35
C THR A 571 30.84 -20.11 19.68
N TYR A 572 30.32 -19.38 18.69
CA TYR A 572 29.65 -18.10 18.91
C TYR A 572 28.41 -18.27 19.78
N LYS A 573 28.26 -17.35 20.75
CA LYS A 573 27.11 -17.28 21.65
C LYS A 573 26.56 -15.87 21.64
N GLU A 574 25.26 -15.77 21.34
CA GLU A 574 24.51 -14.54 21.42
C GLU A 574 24.48 -14.03 22.87
N GLN A 575 24.48 -12.71 23.01
CA GLN A 575 24.24 -12.08 24.31
C GLN A 575 22.80 -12.30 24.74
N GLN A 576 22.58 -12.54 26.03
CA GLN A 576 21.23 -12.64 26.59
C GLN A 576 20.65 -11.24 26.82
N PRO A 577 19.41 -10.98 26.42
CA PRO A 577 18.79 -9.68 26.63
C PRO A 577 18.54 -9.46 28.14
N LEU A 578 18.83 -8.26 28.61
CA LEU A 578 18.60 -7.90 30.02
C LEU A 578 17.11 -7.66 30.29
N LYS A 579 16.56 -8.41 31.25
CA LYS A 579 15.18 -8.25 31.71
C LYS A 579 15.10 -7.03 32.65
N THR A 580 14.22 -6.09 32.31
CA THR A 580 13.96 -4.83 33.03
C THR A 580 12.73 -4.85 33.94
N LEU A 581 11.78 -5.77 33.69
CA LEU A 581 10.57 -5.97 34.48
C LEU A 581 10.61 -7.36 35.09
N HIS A 582 10.41 -7.47 36.39
CA HIS A 582 10.67 -8.71 37.11
C HIS A 582 9.39 -9.42 37.53
N THR A 583 8.32 -8.68 37.84
CA THR A 583 7.04 -9.26 38.29
C THR A 583 6.02 -9.37 37.15
N GLU A 584 5.03 -10.25 37.31
CA GLU A 584 3.96 -10.42 36.31
C GLU A 584 3.09 -9.17 36.20
N GLU A 585 2.86 -8.48 37.32
CA GLU A 585 2.07 -7.25 37.38
C GLU A 585 2.74 -6.11 36.62
N GLU A 586 4.07 -5.98 36.73
CA GLU A 586 4.85 -4.99 35.96
C GLU A 586 4.74 -5.26 34.45
N ILE A 587 4.83 -6.54 34.06
CA ILE A 587 4.75 -6.97 32.67
C ILE A 587 3.34 -6.72 32.12
N GLU A 588 2.29 -7.12 32.85
CA GLU A 588 0.90 -6.92 32.45
C GLU A 588 0.59 -5.43 32.31
N ARG A 589 1.02 -4.61 33.27
CA ARG A 589 0.86 -3.15 33.21
C ARG A 589 1.57 -2.54 32.00
N ALA A 590 2.82 -2.95 31.73
CA ALA A 590 3.56 -2.44 30.59
C ALA A 590 2.90 -2.81 29.26
N LEU A 591 2.42 -4.05 29.13
CA LEU A 591 1.69 -4.52 27.96
C LEU A 591 0.34 -3.81 27.81
N GLN A 592 -0.37 -3.54 28.90
CA GLN A 592 -1.61 -2.78 28.88
C GLN A 592 -1.36 -1.34 28.40
N LEU A 593 -0.37 -0.65 28.98
CA LEU A 593 0.00 0.69 28.54
C LEU A 593 0.36 0.72 27.04
N PHE A 594 1.08 -0.29 26.56
CA PHE A 594 1.46 -0.37 25.14
C PHE A 594 0.29 -0.69 24.20
N ASN A 595 -0.69 -1.48 24.62
CA ASN A 595 -1.79 -1.88 23.74
C ASN A 595 -3.00 -0.93 23.80
N GLU A 596 -3.30 -0.37 24.97
CA GLU A 596 -4.49 0.45 25.21
C GLU A 596 -4.18 1.96 25.26
N TYR A 597 -2.97 2.34 25.68
CA TYR A 597 -2.61 3.72 25.99
C TYR A 597 -1.33 4.21 25.29
N PHE A 598 -0.92 3.57 24.18
CA PHE A 598 0.39 3.86 23.54
C PHE A 598 0.61 5.34 23.18
N PHE A 599 -0.47 6.07 22.89
CA PHE A 599 -0.44 7.46 22.46
C PHE A 599 0.03 8.44 23.56
N ASP A 600 -0.03 8.03 24.83
CA ASP A 600 0.45 8.84 25.97
C ASP A 600 1.93 8.60 26.31
N ASN A 601 2.59 7.68 25.60
CA ASN A 601 4.00 7.31 25.75
C ASN A 601 4.44 6.76 27.11
N ARG A 602 3.56 6.56 28.10
CA ARG A 602 3.94 6.08 29.43
C ARG A 602 4.54 4.68 29.43
N TYR A 603 4.16 3.85 28.48
CA TYR A 603 4.75 2.51 28.32
C TYR A 603 6.27 2.55 28.08
N ARG A 604 6.79 3.67 27.55
CA ARG A 604 8.22 3.83 27.28
C ARG A 604 9.05 3.99 28.56
N ASP A 605 8.43 4.42 29.65
CA ASP A 605 9.08 4.60 30.94
C ASP A 605 9.10 3.32 31.80
N CYS A 606 8.49 2.24 31.33
CA CYS A 606 8.60 0.92 31.95
C CYS A 606 10.06 0.46 31.95
N GLY A 607 10.56 0.00 33.10
CA GLY A 607 11.95 -0.41 33.28
C GLY A 607 12.93 0.73 33.62
N ALA A 608 12.42 1.90 34.00
CA ALA A 608 13.20 3.05 34.48
C ALA A 608 14.34 3.48 33.52
N PRO A 609 13.99 3.97 32.31
CA PRO A 609 14.98 4.35 31.30
C PRO A 609 15.91 5.46 31.78
N ILE A 610 17.19 5.33 31.43
CA ILE A 610 18.27 6.28 31.72
C ILE A 610 18.19 7.47 30.75
N GLU A 611 17.91 7.20 29.47
CA GLU A 611 17.75 8.20 28.44
C GLU A 611 16.37 8.10 27.81
N ARG A 612 15.77 9.24 27.49
CA ARG A 612 14.39 9.35 27.00
C ARG A 612 14.34 10.21 25.76
N TYR A 613 13.31 10.01 24.95
CA TYR A 613 13.01 10.92 23.85
C TYR A 613 12.78 12.34 24.36
N SER A 614 13.26 13.33 23.61
CA SER A 614 12.98 14.73 23.92
C SER A 614 11.50 15.06 23.73
N GLU A 615 11.02 16.13 24.37
CA GLU A 615 9.64 16.60 24.19
C GLU A 615 9.31 16.87 22.71
N LEU A 616 10.28 17.42 21.96
CA LEU A 616 10.14 17.63 20.52
C LEU A 616 10.02 16.30 19.77
N GLN A 617 10.86 15.31 20.11
CA GLN A 617 10.85 13.99 19.49
C GLN A 617 9.54 13.23 19.76
N LEU A 618 9.05 13.24 21.01
CA LEU A 618 7.75 12.67 21.37
C LEU A 618 6.62 13.35 20.59
N LYS A 619 6.60 14.69 20.59
CA LYS A 619 5.62 15.47 19.83
C LYS A 619 5.70 15.19 18.33
N TYR A 620 6.90 15.04 17.78
CA TYR A 620 7.12 14.71 16.38
C TYR A 620 6.51 13.36 16.01
N PHE A 621 6.77 12.31 16.80
CA PHE A 621 6.26 10.97 16.53
C PHE A 621 4.76 10.84 16.76
N SER A 622 4.20 11.55 17.75
CA SER A 622 2.75 11.63 17.99
C SER A 622 1.99 12.49 16.97
N THR A 623 2.71 13.29 16.16
CA THR A 623 2.10 14.14 15.13
C THR A 623 2.01 13.40 13.79
N PRO A 624 0.88 13.50 13.05
CA PRO A 624 0.74 12.93 11.72
C PRO A 624 1.82 13.42 10.75
N PRO A 625 2.32 12.58 9.82
CA PRO A 625 3.46 12.88 8.95
C PRO A 625 3.40 14.24 8.23
N GLU A 626 2.24 14.62 7.72
CA GLU A 626 2.00 15.88 7.00
C GLU A 626 2.24 17.14 7.84
N ARG A 627 2.12 17.05 9.16
CA ARG A 627 2.28 18.19 10.09
C ARG A 627 3.66 18.23 10.71
N ARG A 628 4.47 17.18 10.56
CA ARG A 628 5.79 17.06 11.19
C ARG A 628 6.76 18.13 10.73
N TRP A 629 6.72 18.50 9.45
CA TRP A 629 7.57 19.56 8.88
C TRP A 629 7.42 20.90 9.60
N SER A 630 6.20 21.25 9.99
CA SER A 630 5.95 22.50 10.74
C SER A 630 6.61 22.51 12.13
N LEU A 631 6.73 21.35 12.78
CA LEU A 631 7.35 21.24 14.11
C LEU A 631 8.87 21.47 14.05
N ILE A 632 9.51 20.98 13.00
CA ILE A 632 10.96 21.06 12.83
C ILE A 632 11.41 22.20 11.92
N ALA A 633 10.50 23.03 11.42
CA ALA A 633 10.83 24.16 10.53
C ALA A 633 11.86 25.12 11.15
N HIS A 634 11.88 25.23 12.48
CA HIS A 634 12.86 26.04 13.21
C HIS A 634 14.31 25.51 13.09
N TRP A 635 14.53 24.25 12.68
CA TRP A 635 15.86 23.71 12.44
C TRP A 635 16.57 24.36 11.24
N PHE A 636 15.83 25.00 10.35
CA PHE A 636 16.32 25.56 9.08
C PHE A 636 16.32 27.09 9.06
N ARG A 637 15.99 27.72 10.20
CA ARG A 637 16.02 29.17 10.37
C ARG A 637 17.40 29.57 10.92
N ASN A 638 18.42 29.52 10.07
CA ASN A 638 19.72 30.14 10.33
C ASN A 638 20.32 30.61 9.01
#